data_AF-A0A3N5L9Q5-F1
#
_entry.id   AF-A0A3N5L9Q5-F1
#
_cell.length_a   1.000
_cell.length_b   1.000
_cell.length_c   1.000
_cell.angle_alpha   90.00
_cell.angle_beta   90.00
_cell.angle_gamma   90.00
#
_symmetry.space_group_name_H-M   'P 1'
#
loop_
_entity.id
_entity.type
_entity.pdbx_description
1 polymer ?
#
loop_
_entity_poly.entity_id
_entity_poly.type
_entity_poly.pdbx_seq_one_letter_code
_entity_poly.pdbx_strand_id
1 'polypeptide(L)'
;GPDEGSALAWVDRLEQAVTHAGASAGALLNSYTEIAVKADQIVRQMDFRFLYNPLRRLFHLGYNVDAGLLDKNYYDLLASEARIASLIAIALGEVPQSHWLHLSRPVTEVEGRRVLLSWSATMFEYLMPPLYLPLYPATLLTESAFGAVRHQISYGKSKGVPWGISESGFYRFDANMSYQYRAFGVPGLGFKRGLGDDLVVAPYASMMAVGYDPQAVAENAAELIRSKGMGLWGFYEAIDFTTDRLLLGETSAVVREYMAHHQGMILLAMDNYFHDNIMVQRMINDPRIRSVDLLLQEQVPLATPVQSPFAQDVKGVQRVMPAGAETISPWTVPVQTPIPQVNLLSNGNYNVIISNSGSGYSAWRDSDLTRWQPDGVLDPWGTWIYIQDLDAPASTSADGNREFANSLWSAGFQPVTGDPNDTQVTFYAHMAVFRRKQNEIVSTLEVTVVPDEPVEIRRVNLNNANNFPRRLRITSYGEVILNQQTADTRHPAFNKLFIESEWIADLNLQIFKRRSRAENEKPVYLGHMLLTRESITPTMAHEADRARFIGRGGSLQRPAGLVRGSYLSGTSGATLDPIFALGQELKLGPHQNAQLAFFTIAAESREEIIALAGRFRNWALLERSFHQADLTAQAWLSRHNINTKGLSETSQVLSALLYPFPA
;
A
#
# COMPACT_ATOMS: atom_id res chain seq x y z
N GLY A 1 -70.02 -38.27 26.37
CA GLY A 1 -68.55 -38.23 26.49
C GLY A 1 -67.99 -37.65 25.20
N PRO A 2 -66.75 -37.13 25.18
CA PRO A 2 -66.12 -36.75 23.91
C PRO A 2 -66.14 -37.95 22.95
N ASP A 3 -66.46 -37.68 21.69
CA ASP A 3 -66.63 -38.65 20.62
C ASP A 3 -65.30 -39.37 20.32
N GLU A 4 -65.29 -40.70 20.42
CA GLU A 4 -64.10 -41.55 20.33
C GLU A 4 -63.33 -41.34 19.02
N GLY A 5 -64.05 -41.08 17.92
CA GLY A 5 -63.46 -40.75 16.63
C GLY A 5 -62.67 -39.44 16.63
N SER A 6 -63.09 -38.44 17.41
CA SER A 6 -62.36 -37.18 17.55
C SER A 6 -61.08 -37.34 18.35
N ALA A 7 -61.05 -38.26 19.32
CA ALA A 7 -59.86 -38.55 20.11
C ALA A 7 -58.80 -39.29 19.25
N LEU A 8 -59.22 -40.30 18.48
CA LEU A 8 -58.33 -41.03 17.56
C LEU A 8 -57.72 -40.11 16.50
N ALA A 9 -58.54 -39.26 15.84
CA ALA A 9 -58.04 -38.31 14.85
C ALA A 9 -57.07 -37.26 15.45
N TRP A 10 -57.20 -36.93 16.73
CA TRP A 10 -56.23 -36.06 17.42
C TRP A 10 -54.91 -36.78 17.67
N VAL A 11 -54.94 -38.06 18.09
CA VAL A 11 -53.74 -38.88 18.29
C VAL A 11 -52.97 -39.05 16.97
N ASP A 12 -53.64 -39.36 15.86
CA ASP A 12 -53.00 -39.50 14.55
C ASP A 12 -52.30 -38.20 14.10
N ARG A 13 -52.93 -37.05 14.32
CA ARG A 13 -52.32 -35.74 14.02
C ARG A 13 -51.12 -35.46 14.92
N LEU A 14 -51.18 -35.83 16.20
CA LEU A 14 -50.05 -35.68 17.11
C LEU A 14 -48.87 -36.55 16.67
N GLU A 15 -49.11 -37.80 16.29
CA GLU A 15 -48.08 -38.73 15.81
C GLU A 15 -47.41 -38.21 14.54
N GLN A 16 -48.20 -37.71 13.57
CA GLN A 16 -47.67 -37.07 12.37
C GLN A 16 -46.86 -35.81 12.69
N ALA A 17 -47.33 -34.96 13.60
CA ALA A 17 -46.63 -33.76 14.01
C ALA A 17 -45.30 -34.07 14.71
N VAL A 18 -45.26 -35.08 15.59
CA VAL A 18 -44.04 -35.54 16.27
C VAL A 18 -43.06 -36.15 15.27
N THR A 19 -43.53 -36.96 14.33
CA THR A 19 -42.69 -37.56 13.29
C THR A 19 -42.08 -36.49 12.39
N HIS A 20 -42.89 -35.51 11.96
CA HIS A 20 -42.42 -34.39 11.15
C HIS A 20 -41.42 -33.52 11.93
N ALA A 21 -41.71 -33.18 13.18
CA ALA A 21 -40.80 -32.44 14.04
C ALA A 21 -39.46 -33.19 14.24
N GLY A 22 -39.49 -34.52 14.40
CA GLY A 22 -38.30 -35.36 14.47
C GLY A 22 -37.46 -35.31 13.18
N ALA A 23 -38.10 -35.42 12.01
CA ALA A 23 -37.42 -35.32 10.73
C ALA A 23 -36.80 -33.93 10.50
N SER A 24 -37.54 -32.86 10.80
CA SER A 24 -37.06 -31.48 10.72
C SER A 24 -35.91 -31.21 11.68
N ALA A 25 -35.99 -31.69 12.92
CA ALA A 25 -34.90 -31.58 13.89
C ALA A 25 -33.65 -32.33 13.42
N GLY A 26 -33.82 -33.55 12.88
CA GLY A 26 -32.73 -34.33 12.29
C GLY A 26 -32.05 -33.60 11.12
N ALA A 27 -32.83 -33.04 10.20
CA ALA A 27 -32.30 -32.24 9.09
C ALA A 27 -31.52 -31.01 9.58
N LEU A 28 -32.05 -30.30 10.57
CA LEU A 28 -31.40 -29.12 11.14
C LEU A 28 -30.08 -29.47 11.85
N LEU A 29 -30.04 -30.56 12.62
CA LEU A 29 -28.83 -31.07 13.28
C LEU A 29 -27.74 -31.46 12.26
N ASN A 30 -28.14 -32.09 11.15
CA ASN A 30 -27.20 -32.40 10.07
C ASN A 30 -26.62 -31.12 9.44
N SER A 31 -27.46 -30.12 9.15
CA SER A 31 -26.98 -28.83 8.63
C SER A 31 -26.04 -28.12 9.60
N TYR A 32 -26.30 -28.13 10.91
CA TYR A 32 -25.38 -27.58 11.90
C TYR A 32 -24.05 -28.31 11.94
N THR A 33 -24.07 -29.65 11.81
CA THR A 33 -22.86 -30.45 11.74
C THR A 33 -22.02 -30.10 10.51
N GLU A 34 -22.65 -29.95 9.33
CA GLU A 34 -21.97 -29.54 8.11
C GLU A 34 -21.35 -28.14 8.23
N ILE A 35 -22.08 -27.19 8.80
CA ILE A 35 -21.58 -25.82 9.03
C ILE A 35 -20.40 -25.84 10.01
N ALA A 36 -20.49 -26.63 11.09
CA ALA A 36 -19.40 -26.77 12.06
C ALA A 36 -18.13 -27.34 11.42
N VAL A 37 -18.26 -28.37 10.57
CA VAL A 37 -17.12 -28.95 9.82
C VAL A 37 -16.51 -27.91 8.88
N LYS A 38 -17.33 -27.17 8.13
CA LYS A 38 -16.84 -26.11 7.23
C LYS A 38 -16.15 -24.98 8.00
N ALA A 39 -16.70 -24.58 9.14
CA ALA A 39 -16.09 -23.56 9.99
C ALA A 39 -14.72 -24.00 10.53
N ASP A 40 -14.60 -25.23 11.04
CA ASP A 40 -13.30 -25.76 11.50
C ASP A 40 -12.30 -25.90 10.35
N GLN A 41 -12.74 -26.28 9.15
CA GLN A 41 -11.89 -26.28 7.97
C GLN A 41 -11.36 -24.89 7.62
N ILE A 42 -12.20 -23.86 7.66
CA ILE A 42 -11.77 -22.47 7.42
C ILE A 42 -10.73 -22.05 8.46
N VAL A 43 -10.95 -22.33 9.74
CA VAL A 43 -9.97 -22.01 10.81
C VAL A 43 -8.64 -22.73 10.58
N ARG A 44 -8.66 -24.02 10.20
CA ARG A 44 -7.43 -24.79 9.93
C ARG A 44 -6.67 -24.35 8.68
N GLN A 45 -7.35 -23.70 7.73
CA GLN A 45 -6.75 -23.20 6.49
C GLN A 45 -6.18 -21.78 6.65
N MET A 46 -6.54 -21.06 7.70
CA MET A 46 -5.86 -19.81 8.05
C MET A 46 -4.40 -20.12 8.39
N ASP A 47 -3.49 -19.25 7.97
CA ASP A 47 -2.06 -19.38 8.22
C ASP A 47 -1.49 -18.02 8.63
N PHE A 48 -1.16 -17.84 9.90
CA PHE A 48 -0.53 -16.61 10.40
C PHE A 48 1.00 -16.61 10.25
N ARG A 49 1.62 -17.74 9.89
CA ARG A 49 3.09 -17.90 9.89
C ARG A 49 3.77 -16.93 8.94
N PHE A 50 3.16 -16.60 7.81
CA PHE A 50 3.77 -15.69 6.82
C PHE A 50 3.82 -14.23 7.32
N LEU A 51 2.95 -13.84 8.26
CA LEU A 51 3.01 -12.53 8.92
C LEU A 51 4.03 -12.53 10.06
N TYR A 52 4.48 -13.69 10.54
CA TYR A 52 5.36 -13.81 11.70
C TYR A 52 6.82 -13.57 11.32
N ASN A 53 7.46 -12.62 12.00
CA ASN A 53 8.89 -12.39 11.87
C ASN A 53 9.67 -13.17 12.94
N PRO A 54 10.44 -14.21 12.59
CA PRO A 54 11.11 -15.06 13.59
C PRO A 54 12.25 -14.34 14.34
N LEU A 55 12.84 -13.30 13.76
CA LEU A 55 13.92 -12.52 14.40
C LEU A 55 13.36 -11.58 15.45
N ARG A 56 12.29 -10.85 15.14
CA ARG A 56 11.63 -9.94 16.08
C ARG A 56 10.65 -10.62 17.01
N ARG A 57 10.18 -11.83 16.65
CA ARG A 57 9.12 -12.59 17.33
C ARG A 57 7.80 -11.83 17.41
N LEU A 58 7.49 -11.06 16.38
CA LEU A 58 6.29 -10.22 16.26
C LEU A 58 5.65 -10.40 14.88
N PHE A 59 4.36 -10.08 14.78
CA PHE A 59 3.66 -10.03 13.50
C PHE A 59 3.91 -8.70 12.78
N HIS A 60 4.03 -8.77 11.46
CA HIS A 60 3.89 -7.62 10.57
C HIS A 60 2.46 -7.06 10.63
N LEU A 61 2.28 -5.74 10.45
CA LEU A 61 0.95 -5.10 10.49
C LEU A 61 -0.02 -5.67 9.44
N GLY A 62 0.51 -6.08 8.29
CA GLY A 62 -0.27 -6.68 7.22
C GLY A 62 0.62 -7.12 6.06
N TYR A 63 -0.04 -7.63 5.03
CA TYR A 63 0.56 -8.00 3.77
C TYR A 63 -0.20 -7.31 2.65
N ASN A 64 0.52 -6.50 1.85
CA ASN A 64 -0.04 -5.89 0.68
C ASN A 64 -0.04 -6.93 -0.44
N VAL A 65 -1.21 -7.50 -0.74
CA VAL A 65 -1.38 -8.55 -1.77
C VAL A 65 -0.90 -8.07 -3.13
N ASP A 66 -1.21 -6.82 -3.45
CA ASP A 66 -0.90 -6.19 -4.72
C ASP A 66 0.60 -5.95 -4.92
N ALA A 67 1.28 -5.48 -3.87
CA ALA A 67 2.71 -5.24 -3.89
C ALA A 67 3.53 -6.51 -3.59
N GLY A 68 2.87 -7.55 -3.06
CA GLY A 68 3.48 -8.77 -2.56
C GLY A 68 4.46 -8.55 -1.41
N LEU A 69 4.26 -7.49 -0.62
CA LEU A 69 5.19 -7.08 0.43
C LEU A 69 4.52 -7.11 1.80
N LEU A 70 5.25 -7.63 2.78
CA LEU A 70 4.93 -7.45 4.19
C LEU A 70 5.16 -5.99 4.58
N ASP A 71 4.29 -5.47 5.46
CA ASP A 71 4.48 -4.15 6.06
C ASP A 71 5.81 -4.09 6.82
N LYS A 72 6.48 -2.93 6.85
CA LYS A 72 7.76 -2.78 7.59
C LYS A 72 7.54 -2.65 9.10
N ASN A 73 6.33 -2.34 9.53
CA ASN A 73 5.93 -2.16 10.91
C ASN A 73 5.40 -3.47 11.52
N TYR A 74 5.37 -3.51 12.85
CA TYR A 74 5.02 -4.71 13.61
C TYR A 74 3.98 -4.41 14.69
N TYR A 75 3.10 -5.37 14.95
CA TYR A 75 2.23 -5.34 16.13
C TYR A 75 3.06 -5.70 17.35
N ASP A 76 3.48 -4.67 18.08
CA ASP A 76 4.43 -4.77 19.18
C ASP A 76 3.85 -4.40 20.55
N LEU A 77 2.56 -4.04 20.64
CA LEU A 77 1.91 -3.65 21.89
C LEU A 77 0.85 -4.68 22.31
N LEU A 78 0.86 -5.07 23.59
CA LEU A 78 -0.17 -5.95 24.16
C LEU A 78 -1.56 -5.29 24.25
N ALA A 79 -1.60 -3.95 24.24
CA ALA A 79 -2.86 -3.20 24.28
C ALA A 79 -3.71 -3.40 23.02
N SER A 80 -3.11 -3.79 21.89
CA SER A 80 -3.77 -3.86 20.59
C SER A 80 -4.74 -5.05 20.45
N GLU A 81 -5.74 -4.86 19.60
CA GLU A 81 -6.66 -5.84 19.07
C GLU A 81 -5.97 -7.03 18.39
N ALA A 82 -4.79 -6.80 17.81
CA ALA A 82 -3.99 -7.83 17.14
C ALA A 82 -3.63 -9.00 18.08
N ARG A 83 -3.71 -8.81 19.40
CA ARG A 83 -3.52 -9.89 20.38
C ARG A 83 -4.50 -11.05 20.21
N ILE A 84 -5.67 -10.83 19.60
CA ILE A 84 -6.60 -11.92 19.26
C ILE A 84 -5.91 -12.88 18.28
N ALA A 85 -5.31 -12.34 17.21
CA ALA A 85 -4.56 -13.13 16.23
C ALA A 85 -3.34 -13.79 16.87
N SER A 86 -2.62 -13.08 17.74
CA SER A 86 -1.52 -13.65 18.54
C SER A 86 -1.95 -14.86 19.35
N LEU A 87 -3.05 -14.78 20.09
CA LEU A 87 -3.54 -15.89 20.90
C LEU A 87 -3.95 -17.08 20.03
N ILE A 88 -4.70 -16.83 18.95
CA ILE A 88 -5.15 -17.87 18.01
C ILE A 88 -3.96 -18.57 17.35
N ALA A 89 -2.99 -17.82 16.83
CA ALA A 89 -1.82 -18.39 16.17
C ALA A 89 -0.96 -19.26 17.14
N ILE A 90 -0.86 -18.85 18.41
CA ILE A 90 -0.20 -19.66 19.44
C ILE A 90 -1.02 -20.92 19.74
N ALA A 91 -2.35 -20.80 19.88
CA ALA A 91 -3.25 -21.92 20.13
C ALA A 91 -3.26 -22.96 18.99
N LEU A 92 -3.07 -22.52 17.75
CA LEU A 92 -2.92 -23.38 16.58
C LEU A 92 -1.52 -24.00 16.45
N GLY A 93 -0.55 -23.56 17.28
CA GLY A 93 0.84 -24.03 17.21
C GLY A 93 1.62 -23.46 16.01
N GLU A 94 1.12 -22.40 15.39
CA GLU A 94 1.74 -21.76 14.22
C GLU A 94 2.93 -20.87 14.61
N VAL A 95 2.84 -20.23 15.77
CA VAL A 95 3.89 -19.36 16.32
C VAL A 95 4.20 -19.75 17.77
N PRO A 96 5.45 -19.58 18.24
CA PRO A 96 5.82 -19.95 19.60
C PRO A 96 5.18 -19.02 20.65
N GLN A 97 4.93 -19.54 21.86
CA GLN A 97 4.43 -18.74 23.00
C GLN A 97 5.32 -17.53 23.33
N SER A 98 6.62 -17.60 22.97
CA SER A 98 7.53 -16.46 23.14
C SER A 98 7.05 -15.21 22.41
N HIS A 99 6.27 -15.33 21.33
CA HIS A 99 5.62 -14.21 20.66
C HIS A 99 4.83 -13.32 21.64
N TRP A 100 4.00 -13.91 22.49
CA TRP A 100 3.20 -13.19 23.50
C TRP A 100 4.06 -12.40 24.49
N LEU A 101 5.22 -12.95 24.85
CA LEU A 101 6.17 -12.30 25.75
C LEU A 101 6.88 -11.10 25.10
N HIS A 102 6.99 -11.07 23.76
CA HIS A 102 7.63 -9.96 23.04
C HIS A 102 6.68 -8.80 22.76
N LEU A 103 5.37 -8.97 22.97
CA LEU A 103 4.42 -7.85 22.98
C LEU A 103 4.78 -6.92 24.15
N SER A 104 5.11 -5.68 23.86
CA SER A 104 5.46 -4.66 24.84
C SER A 104 4.28 -4.35 25.75
N ARG A 105 4.59 -4.06 27.02
CA ARG A 105 3.62 -3.72 28.07
C ARG A 105 3.88 -2.31 28.63
N PRO A 106 3.96 -1.27 27.78
CA PRO A 106 4.11 0.09 28.28
C PRO A 106 2.86 0.45 29.09
N VAL A 107 3.05 1.02 30.28
CA VAL A 107 1.95 1.37 31.18
C VAL A 107 1.96 2.85 31.49
N THR A 108 0.77 3.44 31.55
CA THR A 108 0.49 4.78 32.07
C THR A 108 -0.35 4.65 33.35
N GLU A 109 -0.50 5.76 34.07
CA GLU A 109 -1.38 5.85 35.24
C GLU A 109 -2.50 6.83 34.93
N VAL A 110 -3.73 6.34 35.04
CA VAL A 110 -4.94 7.09 34.73
C VAL A 110 -5.98 6.80 35.79
N GLU A 111 -6.49 7.85 36.44
CA GLU A 111 -7.51 7.74 37.49
C GLU A 111 -7.14 6.71 38.59
N GLY A 112 -5.84 6.66 38.95
CA GLY A 112 -5.29 5.74 39.96
C GLY A 112 -5.14 4.28 39.52
N ARG A 113 -5.31 3.98 38.23
CA ARG A 113 -5.15 2.63 37.65
C ARG A 113 -3.97 2.57 36.70
N ARG A 114 -3.32 1.40 36.65
CA ARG A 114 -2.29 1.11 35.65
C ARG A 114 -2.93 0.61 34.37
N VAL A 115 -2.74 1.35 33.30
CA VAL A 115 -3.36 1.10 31.99
C VAL A 115 -2.28 0.89 30.95
N LEU A 116 -2.41 -0.14 30.13
CA LEU A 116 -1.54 -0.34 28.98
C LEU A 116 -1.68 0.82 28.00
N LEU A 117 -0.56 1.32 27.48
CA LEU A 117 -0.56 2.27 26.37
C LEU A 117 -0.76 1.55 25.04
N SER A 118 -1.60 2.12 24.19
CA SER A 118 -1.76 1.68 22.80
C SER A 118 -1.11 2.67 21.83
N TRP A 119 -1.07 2.37 20.52
CA TRP A 119 -0.46 3.30 19.57
C TRP A 119 -1.34 4.53 19.40
N SER A 120 -2.63 4.30 19.16
CA SER A 120 -3.58 5.33 18.76
C SER A 120 -4.50 5.81 19.87
N ALA A 121 -4.41 5.23 21.08
CA ALA A 121 -5.32 5.50 22.20
C ALA A 121 -6.80 5.23 21.90
N THR A 122 -7.05 4.33 20.96
CA THR A 122 -8.37 4.11 20.38
C THR A 122 -9.14 3.11 21.24
N MET A 123 -10.42 3.37 21.55
CA MET A 123 -11.18 2.51 22.47
C MET A 123 -11.24 1.04 22.01
N PHE A 124 -11.37 0.79 20.69
CA PHE A 124 -11.46 -0.58 20.18
C PHE A 124 -10.22 -1.44 20.49
N GLU A 125 -9.01 -0.87 20.56
CA GLU A 125 -7.78 -1.61 20.90
C GLU A 125 -7.97 -2.33 22.25
N TYR A 126 -8.60 -1.64 23.20
CA TYR A 126 -8.87 -2.16 24.54
C TYR A 126 -10.08 -3.08 24.61
N LEU A 127 -11.18 -2.73 23.93
CA LEU A 127 -12.50 -3.34 24.14
C LEU A 127 -12.92 -4.36 23.07
N MET A 128 -12.30 -4.38 21.90
CA MET A 128 -12.58 -5.40 20.88
C MET A 128 -12.14 -6.80 21.34
N PRO A 129 -10.94 -7.02 21.93
CA PRO A 129 -10.55 -8.37 22.34
C PRO A 129 -11.44 -8.99 23.43
N PRO A 130 -11.88 -8.26 24.47
CA PRO A 130 -12.81 -8.78 25.47
C PRO A 130 -14.19 -9.22 24.93
N LEU A 131 -14.55 -8.87 23.70
CA LEU A 131 -15.76 -9.42 23.07
C LEU A 131 -15.63 -10.93 22.77
N TYR A 132 -14.40 -11.43 22.66
CA TYR A 132 -14.07 -12.82 22.34
C TYR A 132 -13.24 -13.51 23.41
N LEU A 133 -12.41 -12.77 24.14
CA LEU A 133 -11.43 -13.29 25.09
C LEU A 133 -11.83 -12.98 26.53
N PRO A 134 -11.60 -13.90 27.49
CA PRO A 134 -11.92 -13.63 28.88
C PRO A 134 -11.01 -12.56 29.48
N LEU A 135 -11.60 -11.72 30.32
CA LEU A 135 -10.88 -10.82 31.23
C LEU A 135 -10.92 -11.42 32.63
N TYR A 136 -9.74 -11.71 33.18
CA TYR A 136 -9.64 -12.27 34.52
C TYR A 136 -9.51 -11.15 35.57
N PRO A 137 -10.19 -11.26 36.72
CA PRO A 137 -10.06 -10.26 37.79
C PRO A 137 -8.61 -10.03 38.22
N ALA A 138 -8.29 -8.78 38.62
CA ALA A 138 -6.97 -8.38 39.09
C ALA A 138 -5.80 -8.61 38.11
N THR A 139 -6.07 -8.59 36.81
CA THR A 139 -5.06 -8.67 35.75
C THR A 139 -4.85 -7.32 35.05
N LEU A 140 -3.69 -7.15 34.43
CA LEU A 140 -3.33 -5.94 33.68
C LEU A 140 -4.30 -5.65 32.53
N LEU A 141 -4.79 -6.68 31.84
CA LEU A 141 -5.75 -6.52 30.74
C LEU A 141 -7.08 -5.98 31.26
N THR A 142 -7.56 -6.48 32.40
CA THR A 142 -8.77 -6.00 33.07
C THR A 142 -8.60 -4.56 33.52
N GLU A 143 -7.52 -4.25 34.24
CA GLU A 143 -7.23 -2.88 34.69
C GLU A 143 -7.11 -1.89 33.53
N SER A 144 -6.54 -2.33 32.41
CA SER A 144 -6.42 -1.51 31.21
C SER A 144 -7.77 -1.23 30.56
N ALA A 145 -8.65 -2.22 30.43
CA ALA A 145 -9.98 -2.03 29.88
C ALA A 145 -10.84 -1.09 30.74
N PHE A 146 -10.88 -1.30 32.07
CA PHE A 146 -11.59 -0.42 33.00
C PHE A 146 -11.01 1.00 33.02
N GLY A 147 -9.69 1.13 33.02
CA GLY A 147 -9.01 2.42 33.00
C GLY A 147 -9.27 3.19 31.71
N ALA A 148 -9.25 2.51 30.55
CA ALA A 148 -9.56 3.13 29.26
C ALA A 148 -11.00 3.67 29.20
N VAL A 149 -11.99 2.89 29.65
CA VAL A 149 -13.40 3.33 29.72
C VAL A 149 -13.56 4.56 30.61
N ARG A 150 -12.98 4.54 31.82
CA ARG A 150 -13.07 5.67 32.74
C ARG A 150 -12.42 6.93 32.19
N HIS A 151 -11.25 6.79 31.58
CA HIS A 151 -10.55 7.93 30.98
C HIS A 151 -11.34 8.55 29.83
N GLN A 152 -11.94 7.72 28.99
CA GLN A 152 -12.79 8.17 27.88
C GLN A 152 -14.03 8.91 28.39
N ILE A 153 -14.69 8.41 29.44
CA ILE A 153 -15.81 9.11 30.10
C ILE A 153 -15.33 10.46 30.67
N SER A 154 -14.21 10.48 31.38
CA SER A 154 -13.61 11.69 31.97
C SER A 154 -13.26 12.72 30.89
N TYR A 155 -12.66 12.27 29.79
CA TYR A 155 -12.27 13.11 28.66
C TYR A 155 -13.49 13.70 27.94
N GLY A 156 -14.50 12.90 27.62
CA GLY A 156 -15.75 13.39 27.03
C GLY A 156 -16.40 14.47 27.89
N LYS A 157 -16.49 14.25 29.21
CA LYS A 157 -16.97 15.25 30.18
C LYS A 157 -16.13 16.53 30.17
N SER A 158 -14.80 16.41 30.13
CA SER A 158 -13.89 17.57 30.10
C SER A 158 -14.03 18.42 28.83
N LYS A 159 -14.48 17.81 27.73
CA LYS A 159 -14.71 18.45 26.44
C LYS A 159 -16.17 18.89 26.23
N GLY A 160 -17.08 18.50 27.13
CA GLY A 160 -18.51 18.80 27.01
C GLY A 160 -19.20 18.07 25.86
N VAL A 161 -18.71 16.90 25.47
CA VAL A 161 -19.27 16.07 24.37
C VAL A 161 -19.54 14.64 24.85
N PRO A 162 -20.33 13.83 24.12
CA PRO A 162 -20.45 12.39 24.39
C PRO A 162 -19.08 11.70 24.33
N TRP A 163 -18.96 10.51 24.94
CA TRP A 163 -17.71 9.74 24.92
C TRP A 163 -17.81 8.53 23.99
N GLY A 164 -16.67 7.90 23.68
CA GLY A 164 -16.56 6.82 22.70
C GLY A 164 -15.64 7.19 21.53
N ILE A 165 -14.47 7.76 21.81
CA ILE A 165 -13.51 8.14 20.76
C ILE A 165 -12.79 6.87 20.30
N SER A 166 -12.93 6.56 19.02
CA SER A 166 -12.34 5.36 18.42
C SER A 166 -12.13 5.56 16.92
N GLU A 167 -11.47 4.60 16.26
CA GLU A 167 -11.27 4.57 14.83
C GLU A 167 -12.63 4.59 14.15
N SER A 168 -12.82 5.56 13.25
CA SER A 168 -14.12 5.84 12.66
C SER A 168 -14.00 6.74 11.43
N GLY A 169 -15.11 6.85 10.71
CA GLY A 169 -15.33 7.91 9.74
C GLY A 169 -15.37 9.29 10.43
N PHE A 170 -15.01 10.35 9.71
CA PHE A 170 -15.08 11.73 10.21
C PHE A 170 -15.59 12.70 9.16
N TYR A 171 -15.98 13.91 9.56
CA TYR A 171 -16.69 14.86 8.70
C TYR A 171 -15.73 15.61 7.76
N ARG A 172 -15.13 14.85 6.85
CA ARG A 172 -14.31 15.32 5.74
C ARG A 172 -14.58 14.43 4.55
N PHE A 173 -14.63 15.03 3.37
CA PHE A 173 -14.96 14.35 2.14
C PHE A 173 -13.72 14.23 1.24
N ASP A 174 -13.60 13.11 0.51
CA ASP A 174 -12.74 13.05 -0.67
C ASP A 174 -13.40 13.68 -1.90
N ALA A 175 -12.73 13.61 -3.05
CA ALA A 175 -13.23 14.10 -4.32
C ALA A 175 -14.54 13.42 -4.77
N ASN A 176 -14.85 12.22 -4.25
CA ASN A 176 -16.06 11.46 -4.55
C ASN A 176 -17.19 11.71 -3.54
N MET A 177 -17.02 12.67 -2.62
CA MET A 177 -17.96 12.94 -1.53
C MET A 177 -18.13 11.76 -0.56
N SER A 178 -17.11 10.90 -0.42
CA SER A 178 -17.08 9.85 0.61
C SER A 178 -16.45 10.37 1.91
N TYR A 179 -17.00 9.98 3.05
CA TYR A 179 -16.38 10.31 4.33
C TYR A 179 -15.00 9.65 4.44
N GLN A 180 -14.06 10.36 5.05
CA GLN A 180 -12.72 9.83 5.29
C GLN A 180 -12.66 9.05 6.60
N TYR A 181 -11.77 8.06 6.68
CA TYR A 181 -11.64 7.13 7.81
C TYR A 181 -10.23 7.14 8.38
N ARG A 182 -10.08 7.12 9.71
CA ARG A 182 -8.78 6.98 10.41
C ARG A 182 -8.94 6.74 11.91
N ALA A 183 -7.81 6.46 12.58
CA ALA A 183 -7.75 6.27 14.02
C ALA A 183 -7.79 7.57 14.84
N PHE A 184 -8.68 7.61 15.83
CA PHE A 184 -8.84 8.65 16.84
C PHE A 184 -8.73 8.05 18.24
N GLY A 185 -8.12 8.76 19.17
CA GLY A 185 -8.01 8.29 20.54
C GLY A 185 -7.84 9.40 21.54
N VAL A 186 -7.84 9.02 22.82
CA VAL A 186 -7.83 9.97 23.93
C VAL A 186 -6.39 10.25 24.40
N PRO A 187 -5.97 11.53 24.51
CA PRO A 187 -4.67 11.89 25.07
C PRO A 187 -4.43 11.24 26.42
N GLY A 188 -3.20 10.77 26.67
CA GLY A 188 -2.85 10.06 27.90
C GLY A 188 -2.85 8.54 27.81
N LEU A 189 -3.51 7.96 26.78
CA LEU A 189 -3.60 6.51 26.58
C LEU A 189 -2.79 5.98 25.39
N GLY A 190 -2.11 6.84 24.62
CA GLY A 190 -1.34 6.37 23.47
C GLY A 190 -0.14 7.23 23.10
N PHE A 191 0.68 6.68 22.19
CA PHE A 191 1.94 7.27 21.75
C PHE A 191 1.79 8.27 20.60
N LYS A 192 0.71 8.18 19.83
CA LYS A 192 0.44 9.09 18.71
C LYS A 192 0.38 10.54 19.23
N ARG A 193 1.10 11.44 18.57
CA ARG A 193 1.03 12.89 18.85
C ARG A 193 -0.23 13.49 18.22
N GLY A 194 -0.75 14.56 18.83
CA GLY A 194 -1.91 15.27 18.29
C GLY A 194 -3.23 14.54 18.53
N LEU A 195 -3.29 13.61 19.50
CA LEU A 195 -4.54 12.94 19.87
C LEU A 195 -5.61 13.93 20.38
N GLY A 196 -5.19 15.11 20.84
CA GLY A 196 -6.10 16.18 21.28
C GLY A 196 -6.58 17.10 20.17
N ASP A 197 -6.05 16.97 18.94
CA ASP A 197 -6.31 17.89 17.83
C ASP A 197 -7.70 17.66 17.20
N ASP A 198 -8.23 16.44 17.34
CA ASP A 198 -9.50 16.03 16.76
C ASP A 198 -10.44 15.46 17.80
N LEU A 199 -11.73 15.78 17.67
CA LEU A 199 -12.75 15.36 18.61
C LEU A 199 -13.89 14.65 17.85
N VAL A 200 -13.68 13.37 17.57
CA VAL A 200 -14.64 12.52 16.84
C VAL A 200 -15.14 11.41 17.75
N VAL A 201 -16.45 11.34 17.93
CA VAL A 201 -17.10 10.37 18.82
C VAL A 201 -17.78 9.30 17.98
N ALA A 202 -17.38 8.05 18.17
CA ALA A 202 -17.93 6.89 17.48
C ALA A 202 -18.85 6.11 18.43
N PRO A 203 -20.18 6.06 18.19
CA PRO A 203 -21.12 5.43 19.11
C PRO A 203 -20.74 3.99 19.51
N TYR A 204 -20.29 3.17 18.55
CA TYR A 204 -19.95 1.76 18.78
C TYR A 204 -18.93 1.57 19.90
N ALA A 205 -17.98 2.48 20.02
CA ALA A 205 -16.92 2.44 21.02
C ALA A 205 -17.46 2.57 22.45
N SER A 206 -18.45 3.44 22.65
CA SER A 206 -19.13 3.56 23.93
C SER A 206 -20.05 2.36 24.19
N MET A 207 -20.74 1.84 23.16
CA MET A 207 -21.62 0.68 23.32
C MET A 207 -20.86 -0.59 23.74
N MET A 208 -19.62 -0.79 23.27
CA MET A 208 -18.76 -1.91 23.69
C MET A 208 -18.47 -1.90 25.20
N ALA A 209 -18.59 -0.76 25.86
CA ALA A 209 -18.32 -0.63 27.29
C ALA A 209 -19.50 -1.04 28.19
N VAL A 210 -20.59 -1.59 27.64
CA VAL A 210 -21.80 -1.98 28.41
C VAL A 210 -21.51 -2.98 29.54
N GLY A 211 -20.53 -3.88 29.34
CA GLY A 211 -20.09 -4.83 30.37
C GLY A 211 -19.26 -4.22 31.50
N TYR A 212 -18.90 -2.94 31.41
CA TYR A 212 -18.02 -2.24 32.35
C TYR A 212 -18.78 -1.18 33.15
N ASP A 213 -19.59 -0.36 32.46
CA ASP A 213 -20.44 0.67 33.07
C ASP A 213 -21.76 0.83 32.27
N PRO A 214 -22.75 -0.05 32.49
CA PRO A 214 -23.98 -0.06 31.70
C PRO A 214 -24.81 1.22 31.88
N GLN A 215 -24.75 1.84 33.06
CA GLN A 215 -25.45 3.09 33.32
C GLN A 215 -24.83 4.23 32.51
N ALA A 216 -23.50 4.39 32.54
CA ALA A 216 -22.83 5.43 31.75
C ALA A 216 -23.05 5.23 30.24
N VAL A 217 -23.13 3.99 29.76
CA VAL A 217 -23.44 3.69 28.36
C VAL A 217 -24.86 4.10 28.01
N ALA A 218 -25.85 3.79 28.86
CA ALA A 218 -27.24 4.19 28.62
C ALA A 218 -27.41 5.72 28.59
N GLU A 219 -26.77 6.43 29.52
CA GLU A 219 -26.76 7.89 29.57
C GLU A 219 -26.10 8.50 28.30
N ASN A 220 -24.97 7.94 27.88
CA ASN A 220 -24.26 8.38 26.68
C ASN A 220 -25.05 8.10 25.39
N ALA A 221 -25.68 6.93 25.30
CA ALA A 221 -26.54 6.57 24.16
C ALA A 221 -27.70 7.57 24.00
N ALA A 222 -28.31 7.99 25.11
CA ALA A 222 -29.35 9.01 25.08
C ALA A 222 -28.82 10.38 24.60
N GLU A 223 -27.59 10.77 24.96
CA GLU A 223 -26.95 11.98 24.44
C GLU A 223 -26.59 11.87 22.95
N LEU A 224 -26.07 10.73 22.51
CA LEU A 224 -25.77 10.45 21.11
C LEU A 224 -27.05 10.53 20.24
N ILE A 225 -28.16 9.98 20.72
CA ILE A 225 -29.47 10.08 20.04
C ILE A 225 -29.94 11.55 19.98
N ARG A 226 -29.83 12.31 21.09
CA ARG A 226 -30.14 13.75 21.11
C ARG A 226 -29.27 14.55 20.13
N SER A 227 -28.04 14.12 19.93
CA SER A 227 -27.09 14.67 18.95
C SER A 227 -27.30 14.17 17.52
N LYS A 228 -28.45 13.53 17.22
CA LYS A 228 -28.81 12.96 15.91
C LYS A 228 -27.85 11.86 15.41
N GLY A 229 -27.15 11.20 16.33
CA GLY A 229 -26.21 10.11 16.02
C GLY A 229 -26.87 8.77 15.68
N MET A 230 -28.20 8.70 15.60
CA MET A 230 -28.93 7.48 15.28
C MET A 230 -29.84 7.68 14.06
N GLY A 231 -29.88 6.70 13.18
CA GLY A 231 -30.74 6.66 12.00
C GLY A 231 -31.47 5.33 11.87
N LEU A 232 -31.85 4.98 10.63
CA LEU A 232 -32.72 3.84 10.33
C LEU A 232 -32.14 2.49 10.79
N TRP A 233 -30.82 2.28 10.61
CA TRP A 233 -30.16 1.01 10.94
C TRP A 233 -29.40 1.05 12.26
N GLY A 234 -29.80 1.93 13.18
CA GLY A 234 -29.12 2.12 14.46
C GLY A 234 -28.18 3.33 14.46
N PHE A 235 -27.13 3.27 15.26
CA PHE A 235 -26.17 4.37 15.37
C PHE A 235 -25.41 4.59 14.06
N TYR A 236 -25.28 5.85 13.67
CA TYR A 236 -24.36 6.27 12.61
C TYR A 236 -22.91 6.10 13.05
N GLU A 237 -22.02 6.15 12.07
CA GLU A 237 -20.59 5.91 12.22
C GLU A 237 -19.94 6.78 13.30
N ALA A 238 -20.18 8.09 13.26
CA ALA A 238 -19.57 9.05 14.17
C ALA A 238 -20.29 10.40 14.22
N ILE A 239 -19.95 11.19 15.24
CA ILE A 239 -20.25 12.61 15.35
C ILE A 239 -18.92 13.36 15.49
N ASP A 240 -18.62 14.24 14.54
CA ASP A 240 -17.40 15.05 14.51
C ASP A 240 -17.66 16.41 15.19
N PHE A 241 -16.89 16.71 16.23
CA PHE A 241 -16.91 17.97 16.98
C PHE A 241 -15.65 18.82 16.73
N THR A 242 -14.83 18.46 15.73
CA THR A 242 -13.58 19.15 15.41
C THR A 242 -13.88 20.49 14.74
N THR A 243 -13.57 21.61 15.41
CA THR A 243 -14.00 22.96 14.99
C THR A 243 -13.60 23.33 13.57
N ASP A 244 -12.40 22.90 13.14
CA ASP A 244 -11.82 23.25 11.84
C ASP A 244 -12.51 22.57 10.65
N ARG A 245 -13.42 21.61 10.90
CA ARG A 245 -14.17 20.87 9.88
C ARG A 245 -15.64 21.25 9.78
N LEU A 246 -16.13 22.06 10.73
CA LEU A 246 -17.55 22.40 10.82
C LEU A 246 -17.85 23.64 9.99
N LEU A 247 -19.08 23.73 9.48
CA LEU A 247 -19.57 24.95 8.86
C LEU A 247 -19.74 26.04 9.92
N LEU A 248 -19.68 27.30 9.49
CA LEU A 248 -19.81 28.45 10.39
C LEU A 248 -21.16 28.39 11.15
N GLY A 249 -21.09 28.28 12.48
CA GLY A 249 -22.28 28.19 13.34
C GLY A 249 -22.73 26.77 13.70
N GLU A 250 -22.09 25.73 13.15
CA GLU A 250 -22.32 24.34 13.57
C GLU A 250 -21.41 23.98 14.75
N THR A 251 -21.93 23.19 15.70
CA THR A 251 -21.19 22.69 16.87
C THR A 251 -20.76 21.23 16.72
N SER A 252 -21.33 20.52 15.75
CA SER A 252 -21.06 19.10 15.47
C SER A 252 -21.63 18.71 14.12
N ALA A 253 -21.04 17.72 13.46
CA ALA A 253 -21.56 17.15 12.23
C ALA A 253 -21.63 15.61 12.31
N VAL A 254 -22.72 15.03 11.80
CA VAL A 254 -22.96 13.58 11.85
C VAL A 254 -22.40 12.92 10.60
N VAL A 255 -21.56 11.91 10.79
CA VAL A 255 -21.02 11.04 9.72
C VAL A 255 -22.08 9.99 9.39
N ARG A 256 -22.89 10.24 8.36
CA ARG A 256 -24.07 9.42 8.03
C ARG A 256 -23.73 8.15 7.25
N GLU A 257 -22.86 7.33 7.82
CA GLU A 257 -22.50 6.02 7.31
C GLU A 257 -22.78 4.94 8.34
N TYR A 258 -22.78 3.68 7.88
CA TYR A 258 -22.92 2.51 8.72
C TYR A 258 -21.84 1.50 8.36
N MET A 259 -20.90 1.28 9.27
CA MET A 259 -19.91 0.23 9.10
C MET A 259 -20.43 -1.08 9.68
N ALA A 260 -20.47 -2.13 8.85
CA ALA A 260 -20.99 -3.43 9.24
C ALA A 260 -20.26 -4.02 10.46
N HIS A 261 -18.94 -3.81 10.56
CA HIS A 261 -18.14 -4.29 11.69
C HIS A 261 -18.42 -3.49 12.97
N HIS A 262 -18.67 -2.17 12.89
CA HIS A 262 -19.10 -1.36 14.03
C HIS A 262 -20.47 -1.80 14.56
N GLN A 263 -21.45 -2.03 13.68
CA GLN A 263 -22.74 -2.58 14.08
C GLN A 263 -22.59 -3.99 14.68
N GLY A 264 -21.74 -4.83 14.09
CA GLY A 264 -21.43 -6.15 14.61
C GLY A 264 -20.86 -6.11 16.03
N MET A 265 -19.96 -5.18 16.33
CA MET A 265 -19.41 -5.01 17.67
C MET A 265 -20.45 -4.53 18.69
N ILE A 266 -21.38 -3.63 18.30
CA ILE A 266 -22.50 -3.22 19.15
C ILE A 266 -23.36 -4.44 19.51
N LEU A 267 -23.77 -5.20 18.50
CA LEU A 267 -24.60 -6.39 18.68
C LEU A 267 -23.90 -7.44 19.56
N LEU A 268 -22.62 -7.69 19.31
CA LEU A 268 -21.82 -8.64 20.07
C LEU A 268 -21.64 -8.21 21.53
N ALA A 269 -21.40 -6.93 21.79
CA ALA A 269 -21.31 -6.40 23.15
C ALA A 269 -22.64 -6.57 23.91
N MET A 270 -23.77 -6.30 23.25
CA MET A 270 -25.10 -6.50 23.82
C MET A 270 -25.40 -7.98 24.06
N ASP A 271 -25.09 -8.85 23.11
CA ASP A 271 -25.28 -10.29 23.22
C ASP A 271 -24.49 -10.86 24.41
N ASN A 272 -23.21 -10.48 24.53
CA ASN A 272 -22.40 -10.85 25.68
C ASN A 272 -22.96 -10.29 26.99
N TYR A 273 -23.48 -9.07 27.01
CA TYR A 273 -24.06 -8.49 28.23
C TYR A 273 -25.34 -9.21 28.69
N PHE A 274 -26.25 -9.52 27.77
CA PHE A 274 -27.53 -10.15 28.10
C PHE A 274 -27.46 -11.68 28.25
N HIS A 275 -26.42 -12.31 27.71
CA HIS A 275 -26.27 -13.77 27.71
C HIS A 275 -24.96 -14.22 28.39
N ASP A 276 -24.57 -13.55 29.49
CA ASP A 276 -23.46 -13.97 30.37
C ASP A 276 -22.13 -14.24 29.64
N ASN A 277 -21.77 -13.36 28.71
CA ASN A 277 -20.59 -13.46 27.83
C ASN A 277 -20.57 -14.72 26.96
N ILE A 278 -21.70 -15.12 26.39
CA ILE A 278 -21.85 -16.35 25.61
C ILE A 278 -20.78 -16.54 24.52
N MET A 279 -20.33 -15.47 23.85
CA MET A 279 -19.32 -15.58 22.79
C MET A 279 -17.91 -15.81 23.35
N VAL A 280 -17.60 -15.21 24.50
CA VAL A 280 -16.37 -15.51 25.24
C VAL A 280 -16.37 -16.95 25.76
N GLN A 281 -17.51 -17.43 26.27
CA GLN A 281 -17.67 -18.82 26.71
C GLN A 281 -17.47 -19.79 25.54
N ARG A 282 -18.02 -19.49 24.36
CA ARG A 282 -17.80 -20.30 23.15
C ARG A 282 -16.32 -20.36 22.76
N MET A 283 -15.60 -19.23 22.84
CA MET A 283 -14.17 -19.17 22.53
C MET A 283 -13.32 -20.00 23.50
N ILE A 284 -13.53 -19.86 24.81
CA ILE A 284 -12.74 -20.57 25.82
C ILE A 284 -13.09 -22.07 25.92
N ASN A 285 -14.26 -22.47 25.42
CA ASN A 285 -14.64 -23.88 25.31
C ASN A 285 -13.91 -24.61 24.18
N ASP A 286 -13.24 -23.91 23.26
CA ASP A 286 -12.35 -24.53 22.30
C ASP A 286 -11.09 -25.08 23.02
N PRO A 287 -10.79 -26.38 22.94
CA PRO A 287 -9.64 -26.97 23.62
C PRO A 287 -8.30 -26.33 23.25
N ARG A 288 -8.15 -25.81 22.02
CA ARG A 288 -6.93 -25.13 21.56
C ARG A 288 -6.74 -23.83 22.31
N ILE A 289 -7.78 -23.01 22.40
CA ILE A 289 -7.73 -21.73 23.12
C ILE A 289 -7.54 -21.96 24.63
N ARG A 290 -8.27 -22.93 25.20
CA ARG A 290 -8.13 -23.29 26.62
C ARG A 290 -6.71 -23.72 27.00
N SER A 291 -5.95 -24.28 26.06
CA SER A 291 -4.56 -24.68 26.32
C SER A 291 -3.59 -23.51 26.52
N VAL A 292 -3.98 -22.29 26.12
CA VAL A 292 -3.15 -21.08 26.16
C VAL A 292 -3.79 -19.94 26.96
N ASP A 293 -4.89 -20.21 27.67
CA ASP A 293 -5.68 -19.19 28.38
C ASP A 293 -4.89 -18.45 29.48
N LEU A 294 -3.90 -19.12 30.08
CA LEU A 294 -2.98 -18.56 31.06
C LEU A 294 -2.24 -17.32 30.55
N LEU A 295 -2.04 -17.18 29.23
CA LEU A 295 -1.43 -15.99 28.63
C LEU A 295 -2.24 -14.71 28.88
N LEU A 296 -3.55 -14.84 29.11
CA LEU A 296 -4.44 -13.71 29.40
C LEU A 296 -4.37 -13.26 30.87
N GLN A 297 -3.70 -14.02 31.75
CA GLN A 297 -3.60 -13.73 33.18
C GLN A 297 -2.37 -12.87 33.52
N GLU A 298 -2.26 -11.74 32.83
CA GLU A 298 -1.12 -10.81 32.99
C GLU A 298 -1.15 -10.11 34.35
N GLN A 299 -0.06 -10.17 35.10
CA GLN A 299 0.05 -9.48 36.39
C GLN A 299 0.11 -7.96 36.20
N VAL A 300 -0.54 -7.23 37.11
CA VAL A 300 -0.44 -5.76 37.16
C VAL A 300 0.96 -5.39 37.65
N PRO A 301 1.81 -4.72 36.84
CA PRO A 301 3.19 -4.49 37.20
C PRO A 301 3.26 -3.27 38.12
N LEU A 302 3.32 -3.46 39.44
CA LEU A 302 3.35 -2.35 40.42
C LEU A 302 4.70 -1.62 40.49
N ALA A 303 5.80 -2.28 40.11
CA ALA A 303 7.15 -1.71 40.19
C ALA A 303 7.63 -1.06 38.87
N THR A 304 6.93 -1.26 37.76
CA THR A 304 7.33 -0.72 36.45
C THR A 304 7.16 0.80 36.44
N PRO A 305 8.13 1.58 35.94
CA PRO A 305 7.97 3.02 35.78
C PRO A 305 6.78 3.33 34.88
N VAL A 306 5.92 4.22 35.35
CA VAL A 306 4.80 4.75 34.57
C VAL A 306 5.38 5.66 33.48
N GLN A 307 4.97 5.44 32.23
CA GLN A 307 5.29 6.32 31.14
C GLN A 307 4.29 7.47 31.11
N SER A 308 4.78 8.71 31.00
CA SER A 308 3.93 9.88 30.84
C SER A 308 3.89 10.29 29.37
N PRO A 309 2.88 9.85 28.59
CA PRO A 309 2.67 10.37 27.24
C PRO A 309 2.39 11.88 27.24
N PHE A 310 1.85 12.42 28.35
CA PHE A 310 1.62 13.85 28.55
C PHE A 310 2.90 14.71 28.51
N ALA A 311 4.07 14.14 28.84
CA ALA A 311 5.34 14.86 28.74
C ALA A 311 5.75 15.16 27.27
N GLN A 312 5.17 14.44 26.31
CA GLN A 312 5.31 14.72 24.86
C GLN A 312 4.17 15.58 24.30
N ASP A 313 3.05 15.71 25.02
CA ASP A 313 1.95 16.66 24.74
C ASP A 313 2.13 18.02 25.45
N VAL A 314 3.29 18.26 26.08
CA VAL A 314 3.67 19.61 26.52
C VAL A 314 3.67 20.49 25.28
N LYS A 315 2.96 21.64 25.35
CA LYS A 315 3.14 22.79 24.45
C LYS A 315 4.62 23.18 24.47
N GLY A 316 5.41 22.47 23.69
CA GLY A 316 6.83 22.29 23.91
C GLY A 316 7.53 22.51 22.60
N VAL A 317 7.86 23.79 22.39
CA VAL A 317 8.71 24.31 21.33
C VAL A 317 8.23 23.87 19.95
N GLN A 318 7.55 24.80 19.27
CA GLN A 318 7.57 24.84 17.82
C GLN A 318 9.03 24.63 17.36
N ARG A 319 9.37 23.39 17.00
CA ARG A 319 10.06 23.22 15.74
C ARG A 319 9.12 23.90 14.77
N VAL A 320 9.48 25.11 14.38
CA VAL A 320 8.95 25.75 13.19
C VAL A 320 9.37 24.85 12.02
N MET A 321 8.75 23.68 11.90
CA MET A 321 8.12 23.37 10.64
C MET A 321 6.98 24.39 10.57
N PRO A 322 6.91 25.22 9.52
CA PRO A 322 5.84 26.20 9.40
C PRO A 322 4.52 25.46 9.61
N ALA A 323 3.75 25.87 10.63
CA ALA A 323 2.34 25.53 10.69
C ALA A 323 1.74 26.06 9.38
N GLY A 324 1.46 25.15 8.45
CA GLY A 324 1.12 25.48 7.05
C GLY A 324 1.97 24.80 5.97
N ALA A 325 3.00 24.00 6.31
CA ALA A 325 3.66 23.15 5.31
C ALA A 325 2.76 21.96 4.98
N GLU A 326 1.82 22.15 4.04
CA GLU A 326 1.02 21.07 3.46
C GLU A 326 1.97 20.04 2.84
N THR A 327 2.03 18.83 3.41
CA THR A 327 2.72 17.71 2.77
C THR A 327 2.05 17.45 1.43
N ILE A 328 2.85 17.41 0.36
CA ILE A 328 2.33 17.18 -0.99
C ILE A 328 1.82 15.76 -1.06
N SER A 329 0.50 15.63 -1.07
CA SER A 329 -0.18 14.36 -1.32
C SER A 329 -0.02 13.96 -2.78
N PRO A 330 0.15 12.67 -3.08
CA PRO A 330 0.15 12.19 -4.45
C PRO A 330 -1.22 12.40 -5.12
N TRP A 331 -1.23 12.40 -6.44
CA TRP A 331 -2.45 12.47 -7.24
C TRP A 331 -2.45 11.45 -8.37
N THR A 332 -3.61 10.88 -8.63
CA THR A 332 -3.82 9.93 -9.72
C THR A 332 -4.09 10.67 -11.02
N VAL A 333 -3.56 10.15 -12.13
CA VAL A 333 -3.76 10.70 -13.47
C VAL A 333 -4.27 9.60 -14.39
N PRO A 334 -5.38 9.80 -15.13
CA PRO A 334 -5.84 8.82 -16.12
C PRO A 334 -4.78 8.62 -17.21
N VAL A 335 -4.60 7.40 -17.72
CA VAL A 335 -3.65 7.13 -18.83
C VAL A 335 -4.12 7.68 -20.19
N GLN A 336 -5.43 7.89 -20.33
CA GLN A 336 -6.03 8.50 -21.52
C GLN A 336 -6.49 9.92 -21.18
N THR A 337 -5.80 10.91 -21.75
CA THR A 337 -6.10 12.33 -21.59
C THR A 337 -6.04 13.04 -22.95
N PRO A 338 -6.76 14.15 -23.15
CA PRO A 338 -6.71 14.89 -24.42
C PRO A 338 -5.32 15.41 -24.79
N ILE A 339 -4.51 15.72 -23.77
CA ILE A 339 -3.10 16.09 -23.88
C ILE A 339 -2.35 15.24 -22.85
N PRO A 340 -1.18 14.64 -23.20
CA PRO A 340 -0.38 13.91 -22.24
C PRO A 340 -0.04 14.77 -21.01
N GLN A 341 -0.28 14.22 -19.83
CA GLN A 341 -0.05 14.87 -18.54
C GLN A 341 1.32 14.47 -18.02
N VAL A 342 2.23 15.43 -17.79
CA VAL A 342 3.62 15.15 -17.42
C VAL A 342 3.91 15.42 -15.95
N ASN A 343 4.94 14.76 -15.45
CA ASN A 343 5.62 15.11 -14.22
C ASN A 343 7.10 15.39 -14.52
N LEU A 344 7.69 16.32 -13.78
CA LEU A 344 9.11 16.65 -13.84
C LEU A 344 9.79 16.13 -12.56
N LEU A 345 10.74 15.22 -12.74
CA LEU A 345 11.58 14.70 -11.67
C LEU A 345 12.97 15.30 -11.85
N SER A 346 13.47 16.02 -10.85
CA SER A 346 14.74 16.74 -10.97
C SER A 346 15.47 16.87 -9.65
N ASN A 347 16.80 16.84 -9.72
CA ASN A 347 17.70 17.26 -8.64
C ASN A 347 18.42 18.59 -8.96
N GLY A 348 17.95 19.31 -9.98
CA GLY A 348 18.53 20.55 -10.49
C GLY A 348 19.49 20.34 -11.68
N ASN A 349 20.27 19.27 -11.69
CA ASN A 349 21.23 18.98 -12.76
C ASN A 349 20.79 17.84 -13.69
N TYR A 350 20.09 16.85 -13.15
CA TYR A 350 19.51 15.74 -13.90
C TYR A 350 17.99 15.88 -13.89
N ASN A 351 17.38 15.78 -15.06
CA ASN A 351 15.95 16.01 -15.27
C ASN A 351 15.34 14.81 -15.99
N VAL A 352 14.16 14.38 -15.55
CA VAL A 352 13.32 13.40 -16.23
C VAL A 352 11.94 14.02 -16.42
N ILE A 353 11.54 14.19 -17.67
CA ILE A 353 10.14 14.44 -18.01
C ILE A 353 9.50 13.08 -18.25
N ILE A 354 8.37 12.81 -17.60
CA ILE A 354 7.63 11.56 -17.79
C ILE A 354 6.13 11.84 -17.88
N SER A 355 5.47 11.34 -18.94
CA SER A 355 4.03 11.48 -19.15
C SER A 355 3.24 10.40 -18.40
N ASN A 356 1.93 10.62 -18.28
CA ASN A 356 0.96 9.66 -17.75
C ASN A 356 0.86 8.37 -18.59
N SER A 357 1.46 8.34 -19.77
CA SER A 357 1.56 7.13 -20.59
C SER A 357 2.90 6.39 -20.41
N GLY A 358 3.88 7.03 -19.75
CA GLY A 358 5.24 6.52 -19.52
C GLY A 358 6.29 7.09 -20.49
N SER A 359 5.88 7.93 -21.44
CA SER A 359 6.72 8.60 -22.43
C SER A 359 7.54 9.73 -21.82
N GLY A 360 8.52 10.26 -22.54
CA GLY A 360 9.34 11.39 -22.09
C GLY A 360 10.84 11.21 -22.37
N TYR A 361 11.68 11.94 -21.65
CA TYR A 361 13.13 11.90 -21.84
C TYR A 361 13.89 12.26 -20.58
N SER A 362 15.18 11.95 -20.62
CA SER A 362 16.14 12.26 -19.57
C SER A 362 17.17 13.25 -20.11
N ALA A 363 17.53 14.24 -19.31
CA ALA A 363 18.51 15.25 -19.63
C ALA A 363 19.46 15.48 -18.46
N TRP A 364 20.71 15.80 -18.77
CA TRP A 364 21.71 16.17 -17.78
C TRP A 364 22.40 17.45 -18.20
N ARG A 365 22.19 18.50 -17.39
CA ARG A 365 22.60 19.88 -17.69
C ARG A 365 22.06 20.30 -19.06
N ASP A 366 22.93 20.74 -19.97
CA ASP A 366 22.55 21.21 -21.31
C ASP A 366 22.52 20.09 -22.37
N SER A 367 22.65 18.81 -21.97
CA SER A 367 22.66 17.66 -22.88
C SER A 367 21.48 16.73 -22.62
N ASP A 368 20.68 16.49 -23.65
CA ASP A 368 19.65 15.47 -23.60
C ASP A 368 20.27 14.09 -23.82
N LEU A 369 19.88 13.13 -22.98
CA LEU A 369 20.45 11.79 -22.97
C LEU A 369 19.68 10.86 -23.91
N THR A 370 18.35 10.99 -23.91
CA THR A 370 17.43 10.16 -24.68
C THR A 370 16.57 10.98 -25.66
N ARG A 371 16.26 10.42 -26.84
CA ARG A 371 15.49 11.10 -27.89
C ARG A 371 14.03 11.31 -27.48
N TRP A 372 13.52 12.52 -27.72
CA TRP A 372 12.10 12.81 -27.57
C TRP A 372 11.61 13.93 -28.47
N GLN A 373 10.36 13.83 -28.89
CA GLN A 373 9.66 14.86 -29.63
C GLN A 373 8.25 15.03 -29.05
N PRO A 374 7.70 16.27 -29.07
CA PRO A 374 6.40 16.58 -28.50
C PRO A 374 5.26 16.12 -29.41
N ASP A 375 5.05 14.81 -29.54
CA ASP A 375 3.92 14.22 -30.23
C ASP A 375 2.77 13.98 -29.24
N GLY A 376 1.82 14.90 -29.18
CA GLY A 376 0.67 14.81 -28.26
C GLY A 376 -0.41 13.80 -28.68
N VAL A 377 -0.29 13.21 -29.89
CA VAL A 377 -1.30 12.29 -30.44
C VAL A 377 -0.92 10.85 -30.14
N LEU A 378 0.31 10.46 -30.48
CA LEU A 378 0.79 9.09 -30.30
C LEU A 378 1.63 8.93 -29.03
N ASP A 379 2.25 10.01 -28.54
CA ASP A 379 3.22 10.03 -27.44
C ASP A 379 4.26 8.89 -27.53
N PRO A 380 4.94 8.65 -28.69
CA PRO A 380 5.65 7.41 -28.98
C PRO A 380 7.12 7.42 -28.54
N TRP A 381 7.56 8.44 -27.82
CA TRP A 381 8.98 8.65 -27.47
C TRP A 381 9.21 8.52 -25.96
N GLY A 382 10.14 7.66 -25.55
CA GLY A 382 10.33 7.36 -24.14
C GLY A 382 11.43 6.36 -23.85
N THR A 383 11.62 6.15 -22.54
CA THR A 383 12.41 5.04 -22.02
C THR A 383 11.45 3.96 -21.54
N TRP A 384 11.41 2.84 -22.26
CA TRP A 384 10.43 1.78 -22.07
C TRP A 384 10.97 0.66 -21.22
N ILE A 385 10.05 -0.01 -20.53
CA ILE A 385 10.31 -1.30 -19.87
C ILE A 385 9.24 -2.25 -20.37
N TYR A 386 9.66 -3.22 -21.17
CA TYR A 386 8.84 -4.29 -21.70
C TYR A 386 8.79 -5.44 -20.70
N ILE A 387 7.63 -6.06 -20.55
CA ILE A 387 7.43 -7.30 -19.81
C ILE A 387 6.83 -8.31 -20.77
N GLN A 388 7.48 -9.44 -20.93
CA GLN A 388 7.02 -10.54 -21.78
C GLN A 388 6.80 -11.79 -20.95
N ASP A 389 5.59 -12.35 -21.00
CA ASP A 389 5.26 -13.66 -20.45
C ASP A 389 5.51 -14.75 -21.49
N LEU A 390 6.54 -15.56 -21.25
CA LEU A 390 6.95 -16.67 -22.12
C LEU A 390 6.04 -17.89 -22.01
N ASP A 391 5.21 -17.95 -20.97
CA ASP A 391 4.26 -19.03 -20.71
C ASP A 391 2.80 -18.58 -20.92
N ALA A 392 2.59 -17.40 -21.52
CA ALA A 392 1.26 -16.91 -21.86
C ALA A 392 0.56 -17.88 -22.83
N PRO A 393 -0.73 -18.21 -22.61
CA PRO A 393 -1.46 -19.10 -23.49
C PRO A 393 -1.60 -18.50 -24.89
N ALA A 394 -1.28 -19.32 -25.89
CA ALA A 394 -1.58 -19.08 -27.29
C ALA A 394 -3.07 -18.75 -27.47
N SER A 395 -3.40 -17.53 -27.88
CA SER A 395 -4.78 -17.15 -28.24
C SER A 395 -5.20 -17.91 -29.50
N THR A 396 -6.29 -18.67 -29.43
CA THR A 396 -6.89 -19.44 -30.55
C THR A 396 -7.49 -18.59 -31.68
N SER A 397 -7.14 -17.30 -31.77
CA SER A 397 -7.57 -16.42 -32.85
C SER A 397 -6.78 -16.69 -34.12
N ALA A 398 -7.48 -16.88 -35.25
CA ALA A 398 -6.89 -17.08 -36.58
C ALA A 398 -5.95 -15.95 -37.06
N ASP A 399 -5.94 -14.80 -36.39
CA ASP A 399 -4.96 -13.73 -36.57
C ASP A 399 -3.80 -13.88 -35.58
N GLY A 400 -2.65 -14.35 -36.06
CA GLY A 400 -1.39 -14.42 -35.28
C GLY A 400 -0.88 -13.08 -34.71
N ASN A 401 -1.59 -11.97 -34.93
CA ASN A 401 -1.35 -10.68 -34.29
C ASN A 401 -1.88 -10.58 -32.86
N ARG A 402 -2.98 -11.26 -32.50
CA ARG A 402 -3.54 -11.23 -31.13
C ARG A 402 -2.77 -12.10 -30.14
N GLU A 403 -2.13 -13.16 -30.62
CA GLU A 403 -1.27 -14.03 -29.81
C GLU A 403 -0.06 -13.29 -29.21
N PHE A 404 0.59 -12.44 -30.00
CA PHE A 404 1.74 -11.67 -29.54
C PHE A 404 1.34 -10.53 -28.59
N ALA A 405 0.18 -9.90 -28.84
CA ALA A 405 -0.35 -8.82 -28.00
C ALA A 405 -0.63 -9.26 -26.55
N ASN A 406 -1.00 -10.53 -26.32
CA ASN A 406 -1.26 -11.03 -24.96
C ASN A 406 0.01 -11.44 -24.20
N SER A 407 1.13 -11.65 -24.89
CA SER A 407 2.39 -12.11 -24.26
C SER A 407 3.37 -10.98 -23.97
N LEU A 408 3.23 -9.82 -24.61
CA LEU A 408 4.10 -8.66 -24.42
C LEU A 408 3.28 -7.44 -24.01
N TRP A 409 3.72 -6.75 -22.96
CA TRP A 409 3.18 -5.45 -22.57
C TRP A 409 4.28 -4.54 -22.04
N SER A 410 3.94 -3.28 -21.76
CA SER A 410 4.84 -2.31 -21.15
C SER A 410 4.53 -2.16 -19.67
N ALA A 411 5.54 -1.90 -18.83
CA ALA A 411 5.32 -1.61 -17.40
C ALA A 411 4.57 -0.26 -17.20
N GLY A 412 4.73 0.67 -18.13
CA GLY A 412 3.84 1.82 -18.32
C GLY A 412 2.68 1.51 -19.28
N PHE A 413 2.07 2.55 -19.86
CA PHE A 413 1.01 2.37 -20.85
C PHE A 413 1.55 2.25 -22.28
N GLN A 414 2.48 3.12 -22.66
CA GLN A 414 3.25 3.06 -23.91
C GLN A 414 4.52 2.21 -23.76
N PRO A 415 5.09 1.67 -24.85
CA PRO A 415 4.58 1.72 -26.22
C PRO A 415 3.61 0.57 -26.55
N VAL A 416 3.54 -0.48 -25.73
CA VAL A 416 2.62 -1.60 -25.92
C VAL A 416 1.38 -1.37 -25.06
N THR A 417 0.41 -0.71 -25.69
CA THR A 417 -0.87 -0.35 -25.06
C THR A 417 -1.70 -1.58 -24.72
N GLY A 418 -2.66 -1.41 -23.80
CA GLY A 418 -3.59 -2.44 -23.36
C GLY A 418 -4.90 -1.80 -22.92
N ASP A 419 -5.69 -2.48 -22.09
CA ASP A 419 -6.85 -1.87 -21.46
C ASP A 419 -6.41 -0.75 -20.50
N PRO A 420 -6.88 0.50 -20.68
CA PRO A 420 -6.62 1.59 -19.74
C PRO A 420 -7.01 1.27 -18.29
N ASN A 421 -8.05 0.45 -18.07
CA ASN A 421 -8.53 0.10 -16.73
C ASN A 421 -7.55 -0.80 -15.96
N ASP A 422 -6.68 -1.50 -16.68
CA ASP A 422 -5.64 -2.34 -16.09
C ASP A 422 -4.41 -1.53 -15.65
N THR A 423 -4.38 -0.22 -15.92
CA THR A 423 -3.24 0.67 -15.62
C THR A 423 -3.65 1.85 -14.75
N GLN A 424 -3.00 1.97 -13.59
CA GLN A 424 -3.13 3.11 -12.68
C GLN A 424 -1.83 3.90 -12.67
N VAL A 425 -1.93 5.23 -12.78
CA VAL A 425 -0.78 6.13 -12.73
C VAL A 425 -0.94 7.12 -11.59
N THR A 426 0.10 7.24 -10.77
CA THR A 426 0.13 8.15 -9.64
C THR A 426 1.41 8.97 -9.68
N PHE A 427 1.25 10.30 -9.65
CA PHE A 427 2.36 11.22 -9.54
C PHE A 427 2.55 11.65 -8.09
N TYR A 428 3.82 11.69 -7.69
CA TYR A 428 4.32 12.23 -6.45
C TYR A 428 5.24 13.39 -6.77
N ALA A 429 5.54 14.22 -5.77
CA ALA A 429 6.53 15.29 -5.92
C ALA A 429 7.93 14.79 -6.31
N HIS A 430 8.28 13.56 -5.91
CA HIS A 430 9.61 12.98 -6.07
C HIS A 430 9.68 11.75 -6.98
N MET A 431 8.53 11.24 -7.46
CA MET A 431 8.49 10.07 -8.31
C MET A 431 7.22 9.98 -9.18
N ALA A 432 7.27 9.13 -10.20
CA ALA A 432 6.11 8.69 -10.95
C ALA A 432 5.94 7.17 -10.78
N VAL A 433 4.71 6.73 -10.53
CA VAL A 433 4.37 5.32 -10.29
C VAL A 433 3.35 4.85 -11.32
N PHE A 434 3.69 3.79 -12.04
CA PHE A 434 2.80 3.10 -12.97
C PHE A 434 2.53 1.71 -12.40
N ARG A 435 1.27 1.39 -12.18
CA ARG A 435 0.85 0.07 -11.75
C ARG A 435 0.00 -0.53 -12.85
N ARG A 436 0.40 -1.68 -13.37
CA ARG A 436 -0.32 -2.38 -14.44
C ARG A 436 -0.51 -3.84 -14.12
N LYS A 437 -1.73 -4.35 -14.32
CA LYS A 437 -2.08 -5.78 -14.22
C LYS A 437 -2.24 -6.37 -15.62
N GLN A 438 -1.59 -7.49 -15.92
CA GLN A 438 -1.76 -8.21 -17.18
C GLN A 438 -1.51 -9.71 -16.94
N ASN A 439 -2.41 -10.59 -17.40
CA ASN A 439 -2.30 -12.04 -17.21
C ASN A 439 -2.08 -12.47 -15.73
N GLU A 440 -2.75 -11.78 -14.80
CA GLU A 440 -2.54 -11.95 -13.35
C GLU A 440 -1.08 -11.72 -12.90
N ILE A 441 -0.28 -11.00 -13.69
CA ILE A 441 0.99 -10.42 -13.27
C ILE A 441 0.74 -8.95 -12.96
N VAL A 442 0.99 -8.55 -11.72
CA VAL A 442 0.96 -7.15 -11.31
C VAL A 442 2.37 -6.60 -11.40
N SER A 443 2.55 -5.54 -12.18
CA SER A 443 3.80 -4.82 -12.34
C SER A 443 3.66 -3.41 -11.79
N THR A 444 4.65 -2.99 -10.99
CA THR A 444 4.74 -1.62 -10.49
C THR A 444 6.09 -1.04 -10.92
N LEU A 445 6.06 -0.01 -11.75
CA LEU A 445 7.21 0.78 -12.18
C LEU A 445 7.24 2.08 -11.39
N GLU A 446 8.34 2.33 -10.69
CA GLU A 446 8.60 3.56 -9.94
C GLU A 446 9.82 4.26 -10.52
N VAL A 447 9.65 5.51 -10.92
CA VAL A 447 10.71 6.33 -11.54
C VAL A 447 11.05 7.49 -10.61
N THR A 448 12.33 7.66 -10.29
CA THR A 448 12.83 8.78 -9.46
C THR A 448 14.22 9.24 -9.93
N VAL A 449 14.62 10.42 -9.48
CA VAL A 449 15.97 10.97 -9.67
C VAL A 449 16.66 11.05 -8.31
N VAL A 450 17.89 10.55 -8.22
CA VAL A 450 18.64 10.55 -6.97
C VAL A 450 19.02 11.98 -6.59
N PRO A 451 18.82 12.41 -5.33
CA PRO A 451 19.33 13.69 -4.86
C PRO A 451 20.85 13.78 -5.00
N ASP A 452 21.35 14.93 -5.46
CA ASP A 452 22.77 15.27 -5.55
C ASP A 452 23.63 14.41 -6.50
N GLU A 453 23.08 13.42 -7.18
CA GLU A 453 23.80 12.51 -8.08
C GLU A 453 23.10 12.44 -9.45
N PRO A 454 23.82 12.41 -10.58
CA PRO A 454 23.25 12.37 -11.93
C PRO A 454 22.74 10.96 -12.30
N VAL A 455 21.81 10.45 -11.50
CA VAL A 455 21.29 9.08 -11.58
C VAL A 455 19.76 9.09 -11.56
N GLU A 456 19.18 8.51 -12.59
CA GLU A 456 17.77 8.13 -12.67
C GLU A 456 17.61 6.65 -12.30
N ILE A 457 16.59 6.34 -11.52
CA ILE A 457 16.25 4.99 -11.12
C ILE A 457 14.85 4.66 -11.63
N ARG A 458 14.73 3.54 -12.34
CA ARG A 458 13.46 2.91 -12.72
C ARG A 458 13.37 1.54 -12.04
N ARG A 459 12.72 1.49 -10.88
CA ARG A 459 12.48 0.25 -10.12
C ARG A 459 11.23 -0.45 -10.66
N VAL A 460 11.33 -1.75 -10.88
CA VAL A 460 10.21 -2.61 -11.28
C VAL A 460 9.99 -3.66 -10.20
N ASN A 461 8.79 -3.69 -9.65
CA ASN A 461 8.30 -4.77 -8.81
C ASN A 461 7.31 -5.62 -9.61
N LEU A 462 7.51 -6.93 -9.62
CA LEU A 462 6.63 -7.90 -10.28
C LEU A 462 6.06 -8.84 -9.23
N ASN A 463 4.75 -9.01 -9.24
CA ASN A 463 4.02 -9.98 -8.45
C ASN A 463 3.29 -10.96 -9.39
N ASN A 464 3.49 -12.26 -9.18
CA ASN A 464 2.72 -13.28 -9.87
C ASN A 464 1.49 -13.67 -9.05
N ALA A 465 0.32 -13.12 -9.36
CA ALA A 465 -0.93 -13.46 -8.69
C ALA A 465 -1.55 -14.79 -9.17
N ASN A 466 -0.92 -15.48 -10.14
CA ASN A 466 -1.36 -16.80 -10.58
C ASN A 466 -1.01 -17.88 -9.54
N ASN A 467 -1.77 -18.99 -9.57
CA ASN A 467 -1.49 -20.20 -8.78
C ASN A 467 -0.42 -21.12 -9.38
N PHE A 468 0.28 -20.68 -10.43
CA PHE A 468 1.28 -21.47 -11.16
C PHE A 468 2.47 -20.58 -11.57
N PRO A 469 3.66 -21.17 -11.76
CA PRO A 469 4.86 -20.39 -12.08
C PRO A 469 4.80 -19.77 -13.47
N ARG A 470 5.48 -18.63 -13.64
CA ARG A 470 5.60 -17.86 -14.89
C ARG A 470 7.05 -17.52 -15.19
N ARG A 471 7.47 -17.71 -16.45
CA ARG A 471 8.76 -17.22 -16.97
C ARG A 471 8.56 -15.88 -17.65
N LEU A 472 9.22 -14.85 -17.13
CA LEU A 472 9.12 -13.49 -17.62
C LEU A 472 10.46 -13.02 -18.20
N ARG A 473 10.39 -12.24 -19.28
CA ARG A 473 11.49 -11.38 -19.75
C ARG A 473 11.15 -9.93 -19.48
N ILE A 474 12.10 -9.21 -18.92
CA ILE A 474 11.98 -7.78 -18.68
C ILE A 474 13.09 -7.09 -19.45
N THR A 475 12.73 -6.12 -20.29
CA THR A 475 13.70 -5.46 -21.16
C THR A 475 13.51 -3.95 -21.15
N SER A 476 14.56 -3.21 -20.80
CA SER A 476 14.58 -1.77 -21.00
C SER A 476 14.80 -1.41 -22.46
N TYR A 477 14.42 -0.19 -22.84
CA TYR A 477 14.73 0.39 -24.15
C TYR A 477 14.82 1.91 -24.05
N GLY A 478 15.78 2.53 -24.71
CA GLY A 478 15.81 3.97 -24.94
C GLY A 478 16.73 4.36 -26.09
N GLU A 479 16.36 5.40 -26.84
CA GLU A 479 17.13 5.90 -27.97
C GLU A 479 18.15 6.95 -27.51
N VAL A 480 19.45 6.71 -27.73
CA VAL A 480 20.54 7.53 -27.16
C VAL A 480 20.93 8.66 -28.12
N ILE A 481 21.06 9.89 -27.62
CA ILE A 481 21.41 11.06 -28.46
C ILE A 481 22.59 11.89 -27.95
N LEU A 482 22.82 11.99 -26.63
CA LEU A 482 23.92 12.75 -26.01
C LEU A 482 24.15 14.14 -26.63
N ASN A 483 23.05 14.84 -26.90
CA ASN A 483 23.01 16.10 -27.62
C ASN A 483 21.68 16.79 -27.35
N GLN A 484 21.55 18.07 -27.67
CA GLN A 484 20.27 18.76 -27.56
C GLN A 484 19.22 18.17 -28.50
N GLN A 485 17.96 18.02 -28.06
CA GLN A 485 16.84 17.52 -28.87
C GLN A 485 16.72 18.27 -30.21
N THR A 486 16.93 19.59 -30.20
CA THR A 486 16.87 20.45 -31.39
C THR A 486 17.96 20.14 -32.40
N ALA A 487 19.15 19.76 -31.95
CA ALA A 487 20.26 19.37 -32.81
C ALA A 487 20.04 17.97 -33.40
N ASP A 488 19.56 17.02 -32.61
CA ASP A 488 19.20 15.68 -33.08
C ASP A 488 18.06 15.74 -34.11
N THR A 489 17.02 16.55 -33.86
CA THR A 489 15.87 16.68 -34.79
C THR A 489 16.27 17.26 -36.16
N ARG A 490 17.23 18.20 -36.20
CA ARG A 490 17.70 18.79 -37.47
C ARG A 490 18.57 17.84 -38.29
N HIS A 491 19.44 17.08 -37.62
CA HIS A 491 20.43 16.23 -38.29
C HIS A 491 20.57 14.86 -37.58
N PRO A 492 19.52 14.03 -37.53
CA PRO A 492 19.50 12.81 -36.71
C PRO A 492 20.53 11.79 -37.19
N ALA A 493 20.63 11.57 -38.50
CA ALA A 493 21.61 10.65 -39.07
C ALA A 493 23.07 11.05 -38.74
N PHE A 494 23.34 12.35 -38.72
CA PHE A 494 24.67 12.86 -38.38
C PHE A 494 24.97 12.69 -36.89
N ASN A 495 24.00 12.94 -36.00
CA ASN A 495 24.18 12.78 -34.56
C ASN A 495 24.57 11.34 -34.19
N LYS A 496 23.86 10.35 -34.75
CA LYS A 496 24.05 8.92 -34.48
C LYS A 496 25.47 8.42 -34.79
N LEU A 497 26.11 8.94 -35.83
CA LEU A 497 27.47 8.54 -36.23
C LEU A 497 28.54 8.83 -35.16
N PHE A 498 28.30 9.73 -34.22
CA PHE A 498 29.31 10.11 -33.22
C PHE A 498 29.17 9.37 -31.89
N ILE A 499 28.19 8.47 -31.77
CA ILE A 499 27.93 7.76 -30.51
C ILE A 499 28.50 6.35 -30.63
N GLU A 500 29.31 5.96 -29.66
CA GLU A 500 29.87 4.62 -29.55
C GLU A 500 29.47 4.03 -28.20
N SER A 501 29.17 2.74 -28.19
CA SER A 501 28.81 2.02 -26.97
C SER A 501 29.86 1.01 -26.53
N GLU A 502 29.91 0.71 -25.24
CA GLU A 502 30.80 -0.27 -24.60
C GLU A 502 29.99 -1.10 -23.60
N TRP A 503 30.20 -2.42 -23.60
CA TRP A 503 29.56 -3.34 -22.65
C TRP A 503 30.50 -3.71 -21.51
N ILE A 504 30.06 -3.53 -20.27
CA ILE A 504 30.78 -3.90 -19.05
C ILE A 504 30.02 -5.02 -18.33
N ALA A 505 30.45 -6.26 -18.57
CA ALA A 505 29.76 -7.45 -18.07
C ALA A 505 29.68 -7.49 -16.52
N ASP A 506 30.77 -7.18 -15.82
CA ASP A 506 30.82 -7.29 -14.35
C ASP A 506 29.81 -6.37 -13.62
N LEU A 507 29.36 -5.32 -14.30
CA LEU A 507 28.39 -4.36 -13.79
C LEU A 507 27.03 -4.46 -14.46
N ASN A 508 26.85 -5.34 -15.46
CA ASN A 508 25.63 -5.42 -16.29
C ASN A 508 25.24 -4.02 -16.83
N LEU A 509 26.25 -3.34 -17.39
CA LEU A 509 26.25 -1.90 -17.69
C LEU A 509 26.64 -1.68 -19.16
N GLN A 510 25.83 -0.92 -19.88
CA GLN A 510 26.14 -0.38 -21.20
C GLN A 510 26.53 1.08 -21.06
N ILE A 511 27.72 1.45 -21.54
CA ILE A 511 28.21 2.84 -21.56
C ILE A 511 28.10 3.37 -22.99
N PHE A 512 27.71 4.62 -23.14
CA PHE A 512 27.73 5.38 -24.38
C PHE A 512 28.57 6.62 -24.19
N LYS A 513 29.36 6.94 -25.20
CA LYS A 513 30.10 8.20 -25.29
C LYS A 513 29.80 8.84 -26.62
N ARG A 514 29.75 10.16 -26.64
CA ARG A 514 29.78 10.92 -27.87
C ARG A 514 31.21 11.36 -28.16
N ARG A 515 31.69 11.11 -29.39
CA ARG A 515 32.99 11.57 -29.87
C ARG A 515 32.99 13.09 -29.98
N SER A 516 33.94 13.72 -29.28
CA SER A 516 34.12 15.17 -29.29
C SER A 516 34.48 15.69 -30.69
N ARG A 517 33.94 16.84 -31.06
CA ARG A 517 34.16 17.50 -32.35
C ARG A 517 35.20 18.62 -32.28
N ALA A 518 35.49 19.11 -31.08
CA ALA A 518 36.40 20.23 -30.84
C ALA A 518 37.16 20.01 -29.54
N GLU A 519 38.40 20.50 -29.47
CA GLU A 519 39.30 20.36 -28.31
C GLU A 519 38.69 20.86 -26.98
N ASN A 520 37.68 21.74 -27.05
CA ASN A 520 37.00 22.35 -25.90
C ASN A 520 35.59 21.78 -25.60
N GLU A 521 35.09 20.79 -26.35
CA GLU A 521 33.77 20.18 -26.09
C GLU A 521 33.89 19.19 -24.93
N LYS A 522 33.19 19.46 -23.82
CA LYS A 522 33.19 18.57 -22.65
C LYS A 522 32.51 17.25 -23.01
N PRO A 523 33.17 16.11 -22.78
CA PRO A 523 32.57 14.82 -23.09
C PRO A 523 31.39 14.53 -22.16
N VAL A 524 30.34 13.94 -22.72
CA VAL A 524 29.18 13.45 -21.97
C VAL A 524 29.12 11.94 -22.14
N TYR A 525 29.08 11.25 -21.00
CA TYR A 525 28.91 9.81 -20.92
C TYR A 525 27.54 9.47 -20.35
N LEU A 526 26.96 8.40 -20.89
CA LEU A 526 25.72 7.80 -20.40
C LEU A 526 25.99 6.35 -20.06
N GLY A 527 25.69 5.93 -18.84
CA GLY A 527 25.63 4.54 -18.43
C GLY A 527 24.18 4.10 -18.28
N HIS A 528 23.82 2.93 -18.79
CA HIS A 528 22.57 2.26 -18.48
C HIS A 528 22.86 0.90 -17.86
N MET A 529 22.40 0.68 -16.63
CA MET A 529 22.73 -0.50 -15.80
C MET A 529 21.46 -1.23 -15.35
N LEU A 530 21.50 -2.55 -15.30
CA LEU A 530 20.43 -3.38 -14.75
C LEU A 530 20.92 -4.11 -13.49
N LEU A 531 20.20 -3.93 -12.38
CA LEU A 531 20.42 -4.62 -11.11
C LEU A 531 19.20 -5.46 -10.74
N THR A 532 19.42 -6.68 -10.28
CA THR A 532 18.39 -7.54 -9.69
C THR A 532 18.56 -7.59 -8.18
N ARG A 533 17.45 -7.73 -7.45
CA ARG A 533 17.51 -8.03 -6.01
C ARG A 533 18.02 -9.46 -5.83
N GLU A 534 18.78 -9.69 -4.75
CA GLU A 534 19.49 -10.96 -4.45
C GLU A 534 18.63 -12.20 -4.77
N SER A 535 19.23 -13.24 -5.39
CA SER A 535 18.63 -14.52 -5.84
C SER A 535 18.24 -14.66 -7.33
N ILE A 536 18.59 -13.70 -8.20
CA ILE A 536 18.38 -13.81 -9.66
C ILE A 536 19.73 -13.76 -10.39
N THR A 537 20.07 -14.84 -11.11
CA THR A 537 21.25 -14.88 -11.99
C THR A 537 21.07 -13.91 -13.16
N PRO A 538 21.99 -12.95 -13.38
CA PRO A 538 21.90 -12.02 -14.50
C PRO A 538 21.88 -12.73 -15.85
N THR A 539 20.94 -12.38 -16.73
CA THR A 539 20.89 -12.93 -18.09
C THR A 539 21.94 -12.32 -19.01
N MET A 540 22.42 -11.11 -18.70
CA MET A 540 23.43 -10.38 -19.49
C MET A 540 23.00 -10.06 -20.93
N ALA A 541 21.69 -10.12 -21.21
CA ALA A 541 21.13 -9.79 -22.51
C ALA A 541 21.20 -8.28 -22.72
N HIS A 542 21.85 -7.84 -23.80
CA HIS A 542 21.99 -6.42 -24.13
C HIS A 542 21.94 -6.18 -25.64
N GLU A 543 21.53 -4.98 -26.04
CA GLU A 543 21.48 -4.54 -27.43
C GLU A 543 21.73 -3.04 -27.53
N ALA A 544 22.60 -2.63 -28.46
CA ALA A 544 22.91 -1.24 -28.73
C ALA A 544 22.61 -0.79 -30.18
N ASP A 545 22.08 -1.67 -31.03
CA ASP A 545 21.66 -1.37 -32.39
C ASP A 545 20.12 -1.39 -32.52
N ARG A 546 19.53 -0.21 -32.80
CA ARG A 546 18.09 -0.07 -32.99
C ARG A 546 17.55 -0.95 -34.11
N ALA A 547 18.31 -1.17 -35.18
CA ALA A 547 17.88 -1.99 -36.31
C ALA A 547 17.76 -3.47 -35.91
N ARG A 548 18.59 -3.93 -34.97
CA ARG A 548 18.51 -5.27 -34.39
C ARG A 548 17.37 -5.40 -33.40
N PHE A 549 17.13 -4.38 -32.58
CA PHE A 549 16.04 -4.41 -31.60
C PHE A 549 14.65 -4.29 -32.25
N ILE A 550 14.41 -3.27 -33.06
CA ILE A 550 13.09 -3.05 -33.66
C ILE A 550 12.88 -4.00 -34.85
N GLY A 551 13.92 -4.25 -35.63
CA GLY A 551 13.84 -5.01 -36.88
C GLY A 551 13.34 -4.18 -38.06
N ARG A 552 13.69 -4.62 -39.28
CA ARG A 552 13.24 -3.95 -40.51
C ARG A 552 11.72 -4.04 -40.64
N GLY A 553 11.06 -2.89 -40.74
CA GLY A 553 9.59 -2.81 -40.81
C GLY A 553 8.88 -3.11 -39.48
N GLY A 554 9.63 -3.28 -38.38
CA GLY A 554 9.08 -3.44 -37.04
C GLY A 554 8.70 -2.10 -36.40
N SER A 555 8.12 -2.18 -35.20
CA SER A 555 7.73 -1.02 -34.40
C SER A 555 8.07 -1.25 -32.92
N LEU A 556 8.03 -0.19 -32.12
CA LEU A 556 8.21 -0.28 -30.67
C LEU A 556 7.07 -1.05 -29.97
N GLN A 557 5.91 -1.20 -30.63
CA GLN A 557 4.81 -2.05 -30.17
C GLN A 557 5.11 -3.55 -30.35
N ARG A 558 5.98 -3.89 -31.32
CA ARG A 558 6.35 -5.27 -31.65
C ARG A 558 7.81 -5.33 -32.11
N PRO A 559 8.78 -5.12 -31.20
CA PRO A 559 10.19 -5.13 -31.56
C PRO A 559 10.66 -6.56 -31.88
N ALA A 560 11.34 -6.74 -33.01
CA ALA A 560 11.84 -8.05 -33.44
C ALA A 560 12.79 -8.70 -32.43
N GLY A 561 13.58 -7.91 -31.69
CA GLY A 561 14.49 -8.40 -30.65
C GLY A 561 13.79 -9.03 -29.44
N LEU A 562 12.47 -8.85 -29.31
CA LEU A 562 11.62 -9.52 -28.31
C LEU A 562 10.75 -10.62 -28.92
N VAL A 563 10.79 -10.81 -30.25
CA VAL A 563 9.96 -11.79 -31.00
C VAL A 563 10.83 -12.96 -31.47
N ARG A 564 10.70 -14.14 -30.84
CA ARG A 564 11.25 -15.47 -31.24
C ARG A 564 12.72 -15.56 -31.69
N GLY A 565 13.50 -16.44 -31.04
CA GLY A 565 14.82 -16.90 -31.51
C GLY A 565 15.95 -16.54 -30.56
N SER A 566 16.56 -15.36 -30.74
CA SER A 566 17.65 -14.85 -29.90
C SER A 566 17.17 -13.64 -29.08
N TYR A 567 17.29 -13.73 -27.75
CA TYR A 567 16.92 -12.66 -26.83
C TYR A 567 18.06 -11.64 -26.72
N LEU A 568 17.94 -10.54 -27.49
CA LEU A 568 18.97 -9.50 -27.69
C LEU A 568 20.30 -10.06 -28.24
N SER A 569 20.89 -9.39 -29.24
CA SER A 569 22.03 -9.98 -29.96
C SER A 569 23.39 -9.78 -29.29
N GLY A 570 23.48 -8.88 -28.30
CA GLY A 570 24.74 -8.49 -27.68
C GLY A 570 25.56 -7.49 -28.52
N THR A 571 24.94 -6.80 -29.49
CA THR A 571 25.69 -5.81 -30.30
C THR A 571 26.05 -4.60 -29.45
N SER A 572 27.33 -4.21 -29.49
CA SER A 572 27.90 -3.02 -28.86
C SER A 572 28.96 -2.41 -29.80
N GLY A 573 29.37 -1.17 -29.55
CA GLY A 573 30.39 -0.47 -30.33
C GLY A 573 29.80 0.67 -31.16
N ALA A 574 30.39 0.91 -32.34
CA ALA A 574 29.89 1.91 -33.28
C ALA A 574 28.70 1.36 -34.08
N THR A 575 27.48 1.71 -33.68
CA THR A 575 26.23 1.34 -34.37
C THR A 575 25.67 2.53 -35.15
N LEU A 576 24.84 2.27 -36.17
CA LEU A 576 24.26 3.34 -37.00
C LEU A 576 23.10 4.08 -36.31
N ASP A 577 22.49 3.46 -35.31
CA ASP A 577 21.35 4.00 -34.58
C ASP A 577 21.40 3.48 -33.13
N PRO A 578 22.09 4.21 -32.23
CA PRO A 578 22.40 3.76 -30.88
C PRO A 578 21.15 3.77 -29.98
N ILE A 579 20.96 2.66 -29.29
CA ILE A 579 19.97 2.50 -28.22
C ILE A 579 20.66 1.90 -27.01
N PHE A 580 20.03 1.96 -25.84
CA PHE A 580 20.26 0.95 -24.82
C PHE A 580 19.06 0.00 -24.77
N ALA A 581 19.31 -1.29 -24.60
CA ALA A 581 18.31 -2.23 -24.16
C ALA A 581 18.99 -3.33 -23.33
N LEU A 582 18.58 -3.48 -22.08
CA LEU A 582 19.08 -4.51 -21.17
C LEU A 582 17.95 -5.46 -20.78
N GLY A 583 18.25 -6.75 -20.77
CA GLY A 583 17.27 -7.82 -20.59
C GLY A 583 17.56 -8.73 -19.41
N GLN A 584 16.51 -9.12 -18.70
CA GLN A 584 16.53 -10.14 -17.66
C GLN A 584 15.44 -11.18 -17.88
N GLU A 585 15.82 -12.46 -17.89
CA GLU A 585 14.90 -13.59 -17.73
C GLU A 585 14.79 -13.97 -16.26
N LEU A 586 13.56 -14.17 -15.78
CA LEU A 586 13.33 -14.66 -14.42
C LEU A 586 12.13 -15.61 -14.37
N LYS A 587 12.17 -16.52 -13.41
CA LYS A 587 11.05 -17.43 -13.10
C LYS A 587 10.41 -16.99 -11.80
N LEU A 588 9.14 -16.62 -11.84
CA LEU A 588 8.32 -16.37 -10.67
C LEU A 588 7.51 -17.63 -10.34
N GLY A 589 7.64 -18.12 -9.12
CA GLY A 589 6.71 -19.09 -8.55
C GLY A 589 5.30 -18.50 -8.38
N PRO A 590 4.30 -19.35 -8.07
CA PRO A 590 2.98 -18.88 -7.65
C PRO A 590 3.09 -17.88 -6.49
N HIS A 591 2.39 -16.75 -6.56
CA HIS A 591 2.36 -15.71 -5.51
C HIS A 591 3.72 -15.11 -5.14
N GLN A 592 4.75 -15.36 -5.96
CA GLN A 592 6.11 -14.87 -5.73
C GLN A 592 6.31 -13.48 -6.33
N ASN A 593 7.23 -12.72 -5.72
CA ASN A 593 7.65 -11.41 -6.19
C ASN A 593 9.10 -11.40 -6.67
N ALA A 594 9.40 -10.53 -7.62
CA ALA A 594 10.76 -10.17 -8.01
C ALA A 594 10.90 -8.67 -8.13
N GLN A 595 12.08 -8.17 -7.79
CA GLN A 595 12.43 -6.77 -7.94
C GLN A 595 13.71 -6.63 -8.73
N LEU A 596 13.70 -5.68 -9.65
CA LEU A 596 14.82 -5.29 -10.49
C LEU A 596 14.77 -3.78 -10.72
N ALA A 597 15.92 -3.19 -11.02
CA ALA A 597 16.04 -1.76 -11.22
C ALA A 597 16.95 -1.46 -12.39
N PHE A 598 16.54 -0.50 -13.21
CA PHE A 598 17.37 0.09 -14.24
C PHE A 598 17.87 1.44 -13.77
N PHE A 599 19.15 1.69 -13.98
CA PHE A 599 19.79 2.96 -13.66
C PHE A 599 20.22 3.62 -14.96
N THR A 600 19.93 4.90 -15.11
CA THR A 600 20.49 5.74 -16.17
C THR A 600 21.36 6.78 -15.50
N ILE A 601 22.65 6.77 -15.82
CA ILE A 601 23.71 7.50 -15.13
C ILE A 601 24.37 8.43 -16.15
N ALA A 602 24.57 9.70 -15.80
CA ALA A 602 25.33 10.63 -16.64
C ALA A 602 26.61 11.08 -15.91
N ALA A 603 27.71 11.27 -16.64
CA ALA A 603 28.97 11.73 -16.06
C ALA A 603 29.88 12.39 -17.12
N GLU A 604 30.98 13.01 -16.67
CA GLU A 604 31.97 13.62 -17.57
C GLU A 604 33.03 12.62 -18.02
N SER A 605 33.14 11.46 -17.38
CA SER A 605 34.10 10.42 -17.74
C SER A 605 33.55 9.00 -17.61
N ARG A 606 34.21 8.07 -18.30
CA ARG A 606 33.93 6.63 -18.20
C ARG A 606 34.16 6.13 -16.77
N GLU A 607 35.22 6.60 -16.13
CA GLU A 607 35.63 6.22 -14.78
C GLU A 607 34.58 6.63 -13.74
N GLU A 608 33.98 7.81 -13.88
CA GLU A 608 32.87 8.27 -13.04
C GLU A 608 31.61 7.42 -13.23
N ILE A 609 31.24 7.05 -14.47
CA ILE A 609 30.12 6.13 -14.71
C ILE A 609 30.35 4.80 -13.96
N ILE A 610 31.55 4.23 -14.07
CA ILE A 610 31.90 2.96 -13.40
C ILE A 610 31.87 3.12 -11.88
N ALA A 611 32.37 4.22 -11.34
CA ALA A 611 32.36 4.49 -9.90
C ALA A 611 30.93 4.63 -9.36
N LEU A 612 30.06 5.37 -10.07
CA LEU A 612 28.65 5.51 -9.72
C LEU A 612 27.90 4.19 -9.83
N ALA A 613 28.05 3.48 -10.95
CA ALA A 613 27.47 2.15 -11.14
C ALA A 613 27.87 1.19 -10.01
N GLY A 614 29.16 1.17 -9.65
CA GLY A 614 29.69 0.37 -8.55
C GLY A 614 29.03 0.67 -7.20
N ARG A 615 28.78 1.95 -6.87
CA ARG A 615 28.06 2.37 -5.65
C ARG A 615 26.60 1.92 -5.68
N PHE A 616 25.92 2.09 -6.81
CA PHE A 616 24.50 1.76 -6.97
C PHE A 616 24.19 0.26 -7.12
N ARG A 617 25.21 -0.61 -7.15
CA ARG A 617 25.02 -2.07 -6.97
C ARG A 617 24.42 -2.45 -5.62
N ASN A 618 24.51 -1.56 -4.62
CA ASN A 618 23.93 -1.80 -3.32
C ASN A 618 22.43 -1.47 -3.33
N TRP A 619 21.58 -2.50 -3.25
CA TRP A 619 20.12 -2.34 -3.22
C TRP A 619 19.63 -1.42 -2.08
N ALA A 620 20.30 -1.41 -0.93
CA ALA A 620 19.94 -0.53 0.18
C ALA A 620 20.21 0.96 -0.11
N LEU A 621 21.11 1.27 -1.07
CA LEU A 621 21.30 2.64 -1.54
C LEU A 621 20.15 3.09 -2.45
N LEU A 622 19.65 2.20 -3.31
CA LEU A 622 18.45 2.43 -4.10
C LEU A 622 17.26 2.79 -3.20
N GLU A 623 16.95 1.96 -2.21
CA GLU A 623 15.80 2.17 -1.31
C GLU A 623 15.90 3.52 -0.55
N ARG A 624 17.11 3.89 -0.12
CA ARG A 624 17.36 5.18 0.52
C ARG A 624 17.17 6.35 -0.44
N SER A 625 17.49 6.18 -1.71
CA SER A 625 17.40 7.25 -2.72
C SER A 625 15.95 7.73 -2.90
N PHE A 626 14.97 6.82 -2.93
CA PHE A 626 13.55 7.19 -2.97
C PHE A 626 13.12 8.02 -1.76
N HIS A 627 13.53 7.61 -0.55
CA HIS A 627 13.20 8.34 0.68
C HIS A 627 13.85 9.72 0.73
N GLN A 628 15.12 9.83 0.30
CA GLN A 628 15.82 11.10 0.22
C GLN A 628 15.21 12.03 -0.83
N ALA A 629 14.79 11.50 -1.98
CA ALA A 629 14.10 12.27 -3.00
C ALA A 629 12.81 12.87 -2.47
N ASP A 630 12.01 12.10 -1.70
CA ASP A 630 10.80 12.59 -1.06
C ASP A 630 11.08 13.76 -0.11
N LEU A 631 11.97 13.55 0.87
CA LEU A 631 12.33 14.58 1.85
C LEU A 631 12.83 15.86 1.16
N THR A 632 13.63 15.73 0.10
CA THR A 632 14.20 16.85 -0.65
C THR A 632 13.13 17.61 -1.42
N ALA A 633 12.23 16.90 -2.11
CA ALA A 633 11.13 17.49 -2.86
C ALA A 633 10.15 18.22 -1.94
N GLN A 634 9.74 17.60 -0.83
CA GLN A 634 8.85 18.21 0.16
C GLN A 634 9.47 19.47 0.76
N ALA A 635 10.76 19.44 1.13
CA ALA A 635 11.47 20.60 1.66
C ALA A 635 11.65 21.72 0.63
N TRP A 636 11.85 21.39 -0.65
CA TRP A 636 11.94 22.39 -1.71
C TRP A 636 10.58 23.05 -1.98
N LEU A 637 9.51 22.27 -2.10
CA LEU A 637 8.16 22.77 -2.36
C LEU A 637 7.62 23.61 -1.20
N SER A 638 7.85 23.16 0.04
CA SER A 638 7.48 23.92 1.24
C SER A 638 8.19 25.26 1.31
N ARG A 639 9.49 25.34 0.98
CA ARG A 639 10.23 26.62 0.92
C ARG A 639 9.67 27.61 -0.10
N HIS A 640 9.00 27.12 -1.14
CA HIS A 640 8.40 27.94 -2.19
C HIS A 640 6.88 28.12 -2.01
N ASN A 641 6.30 27.66 -0.90
CA ASN A 641 4.87 27.69 -0.61
C ASN A 641 4.01 27.07 -1.74
N ILE A 642 4.52 26.02 -2.38
CA ILE A 642 3.78 25.25 -3.39
C ILE A 642 3.10 24.09 -2.67
N ASN A 643 1.78 23.97 -2.82
CA ASN A 643 1.01 22.84 -2.30
C ASN A 643 0.62 21.84 -3.39
N THR A 644 -0.10 20.76 -3.03
CA THR A 644 -0.48 19.71 -4.00
C THR A 644 -1.22 20.28 -5.20
N LYS A 645 -2.17 21.19 -4.97
CA LYS A 645 -2.93 21.82 -6.05
C LYS A 645 -2.00 22.62 -6.96
N GLY A 646 -1.19 23.51 -6.38
CA GLY A 646 -0.25 24.33 -7.14
C GLY A 646 0.77 23.52 -7.95
N LEU A 647 1.30 22.43 -7.39
CA LEU A 647 2.19 21.53 -8.13
C LEU A 647 1.46 20.85 -9.29
N SER A 648 0.27 20.29 -9.02
CA SER A 648 -0.51 19.60 -10.06
C SER A 648 -0.92 20.53 -11.21
N GLU A 649 -1.30 21.78 -10.91
CA GLU A 649 -1.64 22.80 -11.91
C GLU A 649 -0.40 23.25 -12.69
N THR A 650 0.75 23.39 -12.02
CA THR A 650 2.01 23.72 -12.69
C THR A 650 2.43 22.62 -13.66
N SER A 651 2.26 21.35 -13.28
CA SER A 651 2.50 20.21 -14.16
C SER A 651 1.55 20.18 -15.36
N GLN A 652 0.28 20.57 -15.19
CA GLN A 652 -0.67 20.73 -16.29
C GLN A 652 -0.26 21.83 -17.27
N VAL A 653 0.21 22.97 -16.76
CA VAL A 653 0.75 24.05 -17.60
C VAL A 653 1.99 23.59 -18.35
N LEU A 654 2.91 22.89 -17.68
CA LEU A 654 4.08 22.30 -18.32
C LEU A 654 3.69 21.34 -19.45
N SER A 655 2.68 20.49 -19.23
CA SER A 655 2.09 19.64 -20.27
C SER A 655 1.64 20.42 -21.49
N ALA A 656 0.88 21.51 -21.30
CA ALA A 656 0.37 22.34 -22.39
C ALA A 656 1.49 23.12 -23.12
N LEU A 657 2.61 23.42 -22.44
CA LEU A 657 3.77 24.07 -23.04
C LEU A 657 4.62 23.08 -23.85
N LEU A 658 4.71 21.83 -23.40
CA LEU A 658 5.50 20.80 -24.07
C LEU A 658 4.78 20.23 -25.28
N TYR A 659 3.49 19.91 -25.16
CA TYR A 659 2.73 19.30 -26.23
C TYR A 659 1.92 20.35 -27.00
N PRO A 660 2.16 20.51 -28.32
CA PRO A 660 1.38 21.44 -29.13
C PRO A 660 -0.08 20.98 -29.18
N PHE A 661 -0.98 21.82 -28.65
CA PHE A 661 -2.42 21.64 -28.79
C PHE A 661 -2.97 22.72 -29.72
N PRO A 662 -3.72 22.38 -30.79
CA PRO A 662 -4.44 23.39 -31.56
C PRO A 662 -5.46 24.05 -30.63
N ALA A 663 -5.34 25.37 -30.46
CA ALA A 663 -6.27 26.18 -29.66
C ALA A 663 -7.68 26.20 -30.26
#